data_AF-A0A1G5L8J3-F1
#
_entry.id   AF-A0A1G5L8J3-F1
#
_cell.length_a   1.000
_cell.length_b   1.000
_cell.length_c   1.000
_cell.angle_alpha   90.00
_cell.angle_beta   90.00
_cell.angle_gamma   90.00
#
_symmetry.space_group_name_H-M   'P 1'
#
loop_
_entity.id
_entity.type
_entity.pdbx_description
1 polymer ?
#
loop_
_entity_poly.entity_id
_entity_poly.type
_entity_poly.pdbx_seq_one_letter_code
_entity_poly.pdbx_strand_id
1 'polypeptide(L)'
;MAPTGRGPAGPRCIAIVGPFQSGKTTLLEAILERTSAISRAGRVTNGDSVGDASAEARAHGMSIEPNVATVEFLGETMTFIDCPGSTEFLHEMRSITPVCDAAIVVCESDERKIPALEVILRELEEADIPRFLFINKIDTATQRVRETLSLLQQASRTPLLLRQIPLWKDGIAIGFIDLALERAFIYREHAPSEIVEMPDGESLREREARFAMLEKLADYDDELMEELISEIEPPRDRIFDDLSKELRERHVVPALIGSAERGNGVTRLLKALRHEAPTLSETRTRLGIPEDGAPLAHVMKTLHMGQGGKLSVARVMRGTFREGDTVVGSRGAEGRIGSLLTIMGGNTARRNEANAGDTVGFGRLEGIATGDSFASGKTRPDTIVSSAPPEPVYAVALKVKDRKDDVRLSSALTKITEEDPSLVVEARPEMGEIRLLGQGEMHLRVTVEKLASRFQVGVDITKPRVAYCETIKLPASARGRHRKQTGGHGQYGDVMIEIKPLPRGEGFAFEDRITGGVVPRQYIPSVETGVRDALRNGPLGFPVVDLAVSLTDGSYHTVDSSDAAFQAAAKLALAEALPKAKPVLLEPILSVEITIPTEALSKATSLVTARRGQILGYDGRPGWTGWEVLSATIPESEIGDLIVELRSVTAGVGTFSTRFDHMAELSGKPADMVLHKAH
;
A
#
# COMPACT_ATOMS: atom_id res chain seq x y z
N MET A 1 39.08 -12.82 23.49
CA MET A 1 37.70 -13.35 23.32
C MET A 1 37.15 -13.58 24.71
N ALA A 2 36.27 -12.71 25.21
CA ALA A 2 35.52 -12.98 26.43
C ALA A 2 34.28 -13.80 26.05
N PRO A 3 33.97 -14.91 26.75
CA PRO A 3 32.78 -15.69 26.49
C PRO A 3 31.57 -14.90 26.99
N THR A 4 30.83 -14.27 26.08
CA THR A 4 29.54 -13.64 26.41
C THR A 4 28.51 -14.76 26.54
N GLY A 5 28.12 -15.07 27.79
CA GLY A 5 27.30 -16.21 28.19
C GLY A 5 25.83 -16.19 27.78
N ARG A 6 25.45 -15.60 26.63
CA ARG A 6 24.14 -15.85 26.02
C ARG A 6 24.31 -16.99 25.02
N GLY A 7 23.64 -18.13 25.26
CA GLY A 7 23.47 -19.16 24.23
C GLY A 7 22.81 -18.56 22.98
N PRO A 8 22.88 -19.24 21.82
CA PRO A 8 22.33 -18.71 20.58
C PRO A 8 20.83 -18.40 20.78
N ALA A 9 20.49 -17.11 20.77
CA ALA A 9 19.11 -16.68 20.63
C ALA A 9 18.69 -17.12 19.22
N GLY A 10 17.58 -17.87 19.13
CA GLY A 10 17.11 -18.50 17.89
C GLY A 10 16.95 -17.52 16.71
N PRO A 11 16.55 -18.00 15.52
CA PRO A 11 16.61 -17.21 14.30
C PRO A 11 15.90 -15.85 14.44
N ARG A 12 16.61 -14.77 14.11
CA ARG A 12 16.04 -13.41 14.11
C ARG A 12 15.48 -13.04 12.74
N CYS A 13 14.43 -12.24 12.72
CA CYS A 13 13.88 -11.66 11.49
C CYS A 13 13.93 -10.13 11.55
N ILE A 14 14.65 -9.51 10.61
CA ILE A 14 14.93 -8.08 10.58
C ILE A 14 14.41 -7.48 9.27
N ALA A 15 13.49 -6.52 9.35
CA ALA A 15 13.07 -5.78 8.16
C ALA A 15 14.09 -4.69 7.82
N ILE A 16 14.31 -4.42 6.53
CA ILE A 16 15.07 -3.26 6.05
C ILE A 16 14.07 -2.34 5.34
N VAL A 17 13.87 -1.15 5.89
CA VAL A 17 12.89 -0.16 5.41
C VAL A 17 13.53 1.22 5.31
N GLY A 18 12.85 2.18 4.69
CA GLY A 18 13.37 3.53 4.49
C GLY A 18 13.07 4.09 3.09
N PRO A 19 13.25 5.40 2.89
CA PRO A 19 12.82 6.08 1.68
C PRO A 19 13.45 5.52 0.39
N PHE A 20 12.83 5.83 -0.75
CA PHE A 20 13.38 5.51 -2.06
C PHE A 20 14.83 6.04 -2.21
N GLN A 21 15.72 5.21 -2.76
CA GLN A 21 17.15 5.49 -2.95
C GLN A 21 17.96 5.77 -1.67
N SER A 22 17.47 5.41 -0.48
CA SER A 22 18.27 5.50 0.76
C SER A 22 19.39 4.45 0.83
N GLY A 23 19.35 3.42 -0.02
CA GLY A 23 20.36 2.36 -0.11
C GLY A 23 20.01 1.08 0.66
N LYS A 24 18.72 0.78 0.86
CA LYS A 24 18.24 -0.45 1.51
C LYS A 24 18.78 -1.73 0.86
N THR A 25 18.56 -1.89 -0.44
CA THR A 25 19.03 -3.04 -1.21
C THR A 25 20.55 -3.13 -1.21
N THR A 26 21.25 -2.00 -1.31
CA THR A 26 22.71 -1.95 -1.17
C THR A 26 23.17 -2.40 0.22
N LEU A 27 22.44 -2.05 1.28
CA LEU A 27 22.73 -2.52 2.63
C LEU A 27 22.51 -4.03 2.76
N LEU A 28 21.45 -4.57 2.14
CA LEU A 28 21.23 -6.02 2.08
C LEU A 28 22.43 -6.71 1.40
N GLU A 29 22.84 -6.26 0.22
CA GLU A 29 24.01 -6.81 -0.50
C GLU A 29 25.28 -6.78 0.37
N ALA A 30 25.53 -5.67 1.06
CA ALA A 30 26.68 -5.52 1.94
C ALA A 30 26.62 -6.46 3.17
N ILE A 31 25.42 -6.74 3.69
CA ILE A 31 25.21 -7.74 4.75
C ILE A 31 25.51 -9.15 4.22
N LEU A 32 25.02 -9.50 3.03
CA LEU A 32 25.26 -10.80 2.41
C LEU A 32 26.76 -11.04 2.14
N GLU A 33 27.46 -10.03 1.63
CA GLU A 33 28.91 -10.09 1.43
C GLU A 33 29.66 -10.20 2.77
N ARG A 34 29.28 -9.40 3.77
CA ARG A 34 29.92 -9.39 5.09
C ARG A 34 29.80 -10.72 5.82
N THR A 35 28.70 -11.42 5.62
CA THR A 35 28.42 -12.74 6.20
C THR A 35 28.91 -13.89 5.32
N SER A 36 29.54 -13.58 4.17
CA SER A 36 30.01 -14.55 3.18
C SER A 36 28.89 -15.43 2.58
N ALA A 37 27.63 -14.99 2.68
CA ALA A 37 26.50 -15.62 2.00
C ALA A 37 26.61 -15.46 0.47
N ILE A 38 27.24 -14.37 0.02
CA ILE A 38 27.68 -14.16 -1.35
C ILE A 38 29.16 -13.79 -1.37
N SER A 39 29.83 -14.05 -2.49
CA SER A 39 31.26 -13.73 -2.66
C SER A 39 31.53 -12.24 -2.88
N ARG A 40 30.57 -11.51 -3.45
CA ARG A 40 30.68 -10.09 -3.76
C ARG A 40 29.29 -9.45 -3.77
N ALA A 41 29.18 -8.26 -3.20
CA ALA A 41 27.97 -7.45 -3.26
C ALA A 41 27.61 -7.05 -4.71
N GLY A 42 26.36 -7.30 -5.11
CA GLY A 42 25.81 -6.84 -6.38
C GLY A 42 25.48 -5.34 -6.38
N ARG A 43 25.16 -4.79 -7.55
CA ARG A 43 24.74 -3.39 -7.74
C ARG A 43 23.40 -3.33 -8.44
N VAL A 44 22.47 -2.59 -7.86
CA VAL A 44 21.14 -2.32 -8.45
C VAL A 44 21.27 -1.73 -9.87
N THR A 45 22.23 -0.82 -10.07
CA THR A 45 22.50 -0.20 -11.38
C THR A 45 22.94 -1.19 -12.46
N ASN A 46 23.52 -2.32 -12.06
CA ASN A 46 23.99 -3.36 -12.97
C ASN A 46 22.95 -4.49 -13.15
N GLY A 47 21.88 -4.50 -12.36
CA GLY A 47 20.84 -5.53 -12.41
C GLY A 47 21.30 -6.90 -11.90
N ASP A 48 22.38 -6.97 -11.11
CA ASP A 48 22.97 -8.19 -10.57
C ASP A 48 22.80 -8.36 -9.05
N SER A 49 22.01 -7.50 -8.40
CA SER A 49 21.65 -7.64 -6.98
C SER A 49 20.77 -8.88 -6.73
N VAL A 50 20.97 -9.47 -5.55
CA VAL A 50 20.09 -10.48 -4.94
C VAL A 50 18.77 -9.84 -4.51
N GLY A 51 18.83 -8.62 -3.97
CA GLY A 51 17.69 -7.87 -3.41
C GLY A 51 16.58 -7.46 -4.39
N ASP A 52 16.86 -7.42 -5.69
CA ASP A 52 15.88 -7.13 -6.75
C ASP A 52 15.86 -8.27 -7.77
N ALA A 53 15.30 -9.42 -7.37
CA ALA A 53 15.38 -10.63 -8.17
C ALA A 53 14.43 -10.66 -9.37
N SER A 54 13.30 -9.96 -9.33
CA SER A 54 12.33 -9.97 -10.42
C SER A 54 12.74 -9.11 -11.62
N ALA A 55 12.28 -9.50 -12.80
CA ALA A 55 12.58 -8.80 -14.05
C ALA A 55 12.05 -7.37 -14.02
N GLU A 56 10.87 -7.16 -13.44
CA GLU A 56 10.24 -5.84 -13.31
C GLU A 56 11.05 -4.92 -12.38
N ALA A 57 11.51 -5.42 -11.23
CA ALA A 57 12.34 -4.65 -10.30
C ALA A 57 13.64 -4.18 -10.98
N ARG A 58 14.30 -5.08 -11.72
CA ARG A 58 15.53 -4.77 -12.46
C ARG A 58 15.29 -3.79 -13.61
N ALA A 59 14.18 -3.93 -14.33
CA ALA A 59 13.85 -3.05 -15.44
C ALA A 59 13.59 -1.60 -14.99
N HIS A 60 12.91 -1.42 -13.84
CA HIS A 60 12.63 -0.09 -13.28
C HIS A 60 13.73 0.43 -12.35
N GLY A 61 14.76 -0.38 -12.04
CA GLY A 61 15.84 0.00 -11.13
C GLY A 61 15.35 0.32 -9.72
N MET A 62 14.28 -0.34 -9.27
CA MET A 62 13.66 -0.14 -7.96
C MET A 62 13.05 -1.42 -7.41
N SER A 63 13.11 -1.57 -6.10
CA SER A 63 12.41 -2.64 -5.39
C SER A 63 10.90 -2.37 -5.42
N ILE A 64 10.15 -3.34 -5.93
CA ILE A 64 8.68 -3.32 -6.09
C ILE A 64 7.98 -4.37 -5.23
N GLU A 65 8.74 -5.32 -4.67
CA GLU A 65 8.25 -6.39 -3.82
C GLU A 65 9.32 -6.72 -2.77
N PRO A 66 8.93 -7.30 -1.61
CA PRO A 66 9.87 -7.66 -0.56
C PRO A 66 10.87 -8.75 -1.00
N ASN A 67 12.13 -8.61 -0.61
CA ASN A 67 13.17 -9.60 -0.85
C ASN A 67 13.64 -10.23 0.46
N VAL A 68 13.78 -11.56 0.46
CA VAL A 68 14.12 -12.32 1.66
C VAL A 68 15.49 -12.98 1.49
N ALA A 69 16.36 -12.78 2.47
CA ALA A 69 17.64 -13.47 2.51
C ALA A 69 18.02 -13.87 3.94
N THR A 70 18.46 -15.12 4.10
CA THR A 70 18.89 -15.66 5.38
C THR A 70 20.41 -15.83 5.41
N VAL A 71 21.04 -15.41 6.50
CA VAL A 71 22.49 -15.44 6.71
C VAL A 71 22.84 -16.07 8.06
N GLU A 72 24.08 -16.51 8.19
CA GLU A 72 24.68 -16.88 9.47
C GLU A 72 25.72 -15.85 9.88
N PHE A 73 25.65 -15.37 11.12
CA PHE A 73 26.61 -14.43 11.67
C PHE A 73 26.99 -14.82 13.09
N LEU A 74 28.26 -15.18 13.31
CA LEU A 74 28.81 -15.61 14.60
C LEU A 74 28.00 -16.75 15.27
N GLY A 75 27.53 -17.71 14.46
CA GLY A 75 26.77 -18.88 14.94
C GLY A 75 25.28 -18.63 15.18
N GLU A 76 24.76 -17.45 14.83
CA GLU A 76 23.32 -17.13 14.90
C GLU A 76 22.75 -16.90 13.50
N THR A 77 21.54 -17.40 13.27
CA THR A 77 20.81 -17.23 12.01
C THR A 77 20.00 -15.93 12.03
N MET A 78 20.07 -15.16 10.95
CA MET A 78 19.26 -13.95 10.78
C MET A 78 18.65 -13.93 9.38
N THR A 79 17.36 -13.65 9.30
CA THR A 79 16.64 -13.41 8.04
C THR A 79 16.38 -11.92 7.89
N PHE A 80 16.86 -11.34 6.79
CA PHE A 80 16.59 -9.96 6.39
C PHE A 80 15.48 -9.91 5.35
N ILE A 81 14.61 -8.92 5.49
CA ILE A 81 13.53 -8.65 4.53
C ILE A 81 13.65 -7.22 4.03
N ASP A 82 14.20 -7.04 2.83
CA ASP A 82 14.28 -5.73 2.18
C ASP A 82 12.93 -5.34 1.59
N CYS A 83 12.37 -4.23 2.05
CA CYS A 83 11.06 -3.76 1.65
C CYS A 83 11.17 -2.60 0.63
N PRO A 84 10.23 -2.50 -0.32
CA PRO A 84 10.14 -1.35 -1.23
C PRO A 84 10.16 0.00 -0.51
N GLY A 85 10.87 0.98 -1.07
CA GLY A 85 10.97 2.33 -0.50
C GLY A 85 10.06 3.38 -1.11
N SER A 86 9.32 3.01 -2.17
CA SER A 86 8.37 3.91 -2.82
C SER A 86 7.04 3.89 -2.07
N THR A 87 6.43 5.06 -1.88
CA THR A 87 5.11 5.22 -1.26
C THR A 87 4.04 4.35 -1.94
N GLU A 88 4.18 4.06 -3.24
CA GLU A 88 3.20 3.25 -3.98
C GLU A 88 3.18 1.77 -3.57
N PHE A 89 4.28 1.28 -2.97
CA PHE A 89 4.42 -0.09 -2.51
C PHE A 89 4.52 -0.18 -0.99
N LEU A 90 4.19 0.91 -0.27
CA LEU A 90 4.32 0.99 1.19
C LEU A 90 3.48 -0.08 1.90
N HIS A 91 2.35 -0.50 1.33
CA HIS A 91 1.51 -1.53 1.94
C HIS A 91 2.23 -2.87 2.13
N GLU A 92 3.22 -3.19 1.29
CA GLU A 92 4.02 -4.43 1.39
C GLU A 92 4.63 -4.59 2.79
N MET A 93 5.12 -3.50 3.41
CA MET A 93 5.77 -3.59 4.72
C MET A 93 4.78 -3.90 5.87
N ARG A 94 3.49 -3.58 5.72
CA ARG A 94 2.49 -3.69 6.81
C ARG A 94 2.17 -5.12 7.21
N SER A 95 2.40 -6.08 6.32
CA SER A 95 2.26 -7.53 6.62
C SER A 95 3.59 -8.16 7.08
N ILE A 96 4.70 -7.43 6.99
CA ILE A 96 6.05 -7.91 7.27
C ILE A 96 6.51 -7.43 8.65
N THR A 97 6.55 -6.12 8.84
CA THR A 97 7.21 -5.51 10.00
C THR A 97 6.62 -5.92 11.34
N PRO A 98 5.29 -6.12 11.51
CA PRO A 98 4.74 -6.45 12.82
C PRO A 98 5.26 -7.75 13.40
N VAL A 99 5.56 -8.73 12.54
CA VAL A 99 6.13 -10.01 12.95
C VAL A 99 7.65 -10.06 12.88
N CYS A 100 8.35 -8.97 12.55
CA CYS A 100 9.82 -8.89 12.68
C CYS A 100 10.25 -8.62 14.12
N ASP A 101 11.47 -9.01 14.49
CA ASP A 101 12.03 -8.71 15.81
C ASP A 101 12.47 -7.25 15.93
N ALA A 102 13.01 -6.72 14.83
CA ALA A 102 13.32 -5.30 14.70
C ALA A 102 13.30 -4.88 13.22
N ALA A 103 13.35 -3.57 12.99
CA ALA A 103 13.57 -2.98 11.68
C ALA A 103 14.89 -2.17 11.64
N ILE A 104 15.56 -2.17 10.49
CA ILE A 104 16.59 -1.20 10.15
C ILE A 104 15.94 -0.15 9.26
N VAL A 105 15.90 1.08 9.73
CA VAL A 105 15.47 2.25 8.95
C VAL A 105 16.71 2.85 8.30
N VAL A 106 16.83 2.68 6.98
CA VAL A 106 17.93 3.22 6.19
C VAL A 106 17.57 4.63 5.72
N CYS A 107 18.35 5.62 6.14
CA CYS A 107 18.16 7.01 5.78
C CYS A 107 19.49 7.66 5.41
N GLU A 108 19.44 8.89 4.89
CA GLU A 108 20.61 9.69 4.56
C GLU A 108 20.39 11.15 4.99
N SER A 109 21.44 11.96 4.98
CA SER A 109 21.34 13.40 5.30
C SER A 109 20.78 14.19 4.11
N ASP A 110 19.52 13.94 3.75
CA ASP A 110 18.79 14.67 2.69
C ASP A 110 17.43 15.13 3.19
N GLU A 111 17.28 16.43 3.41
CA GLU A 111 16.05 17.08 3.89
C GLU A 111 14.84 16.78 3.01
N ARG A 112 15.04 16.61 1.69
CA ARG A 112 13.96 16.33 0.74
C ARG A 112 13.31 14.96 0.97
N LYS A 113 13.99 14.06 1.69
CA LYS A 113 13.50 12.71 2.01
C LYS A 113 12.87 12.60 3.39
N ILE A 114 12.93 13.65 4.21
CA ILE A 114 12.36 13.68 5.55
C ILE A 114 10.85 13.36 5.54
N PRO A 115 10.01 13.93 4.63
CA PRO A 115 8.59 13.60 4.62
C PRO A 115 8.34 12.10 4.39
N ALA A 116 9.09 11.47 3.49
CA ALA A 116 8.97 10.03 3.22
C ALA A 116 9.49 9.18 4.39
N LEU A 117 10.54 9.65 5.06
CA LEU A 117 11.06 9.01 6.27
C LEU A 117 10.04 9.07 7.41
N GLU A 118 9.37 10.22 7.60
CA GLU A 118 8.34 10.38 8.63
C GLU A 118 7.21 9.38 8.41
N VAL A 119 6.71 9.23 7.17
CA VAL A 119 5.68 8.24 6.87
C VAL A 119 6.11 6.83 7.31
N ILE A 120 7.33 6.42 6.99
CA ILE A 120 7.85 5.09 7.35
C ILE A 120 8.03 4.93 8.86
N LEU A 121 8.57 5.94 9.54
CA LEU A 121 8.77 5.91 10.99
C LEU A 121 7.44 5.88 11.75
N ARG A 122 6.42 6.59 11.27
CA ARG A 122 5.07 6.59 11.84
C ARG A 122 4.42 5.22 11.73
N GLU A 123 4.53 4.55 10.58
CA GLU A 123 4.04 3.18 10.41
C GLU A 123 4.70 2.20 11.40
N LEU A 124 6.01 2.35 11.63
CA LEU A 124 6.72 1.56 12.63
C LEU A 124 6.37 1.93 14.07
N GLU A 125 6.09 3.21 14.35
CA GLU A 125 5.64 3.69 15.67
C GLU A 125 4.26 3.13 16.01
N GLU A 126 3.31 3.25 15.08
CA GLU A 126 1.93 2.80 15.27
C GLU A 126 1.81 1.27 15.37
N ALA A 127 2.79 0.53 14.84
CA ALA A 127 2.89 -0.92 14.99
C ALA A 127 3.83 -1.37 16.14
N ASP A 128 4.33 -0.44 16.97
CA ASP A 128 5.22 -0.69 18.10
C ASP A 128 6.49 -1.50 17.74
N ILE A 129 7.11 -1.21 16.59
CA ILE A 129 8.26 -1.98 16.08
C ILE A 129 9.58 -1.45 16.65
N PRO A 130 10.36 -2.28 17.37
CA PRO A 130 11.73 -1.94 17.75
C PRO A 130 12.58 -1.69 16.51
N ARG A 131 13.39 -0.63 16.51
CA ARG A 131 14.08 -0.21 15.28
C ARG A 131 15.42 0.45 15.52
N PHE A 132 16.30 0.26 14.55
CA PHE A 132 17.58 0.94 14.44
C PHE A 132 17.52 1.94 13.29
N LEU A 133 18.22 3.06 13.43
CA LEU A 133 18.48 3.96 12.33
C LEU A 133 19.88 3.68 11.78
N PHE A 134 19.97 3.48 10.47
CA PHE A 134 21.25 3.40 9.76
C PHE A 134 21.38 4.62 8.86
N ILE A 135 22.17 5.60 9.31
CA ILE A 135 22.48 6.81 8.56
C ILE A 135 23.55 6.44 7.52
N ASN A 136 23.07 6.14 6.33
CA ASN A 136 23.86 5.70 5.20
C ASN A 136 24.52 6.88 4.48
N LYS A 137 25.46 6.56 3.58
CA LYS A 137 26.21 7.51 2.73
C LYS A 137 26.98 8.54 3.55
N ILE A 138 27.50 8.13 4.71
CA ILE A 138 28.29 9.01 5.57
C ILE A 138 29.58 9.51 4.88
N ASP A 139 30.08 8.77 3.89
CA ASP A 139 31.26 9.14 3.11
C ASP A 139 31.01 10.29 2.13
N THR A 140 29.74 10.62 1.84
CA THR A 140 29.35 11.77 1.01
C THR A 140 28.52 12.80 1.78
N ALA A 141 28.41 12.64 3.10
CA ALA A 141 27.64 13.55 3.95
C ALA A 141 28.28 14.95 3.96
N THR A 142 27.45 15.97 3.71
CA THR A 142 27.86 17.38 3.70
C THR A 142 27.56 18.09 5.04
N GLN A 143 26.64 17.54 5.83
CA GLN A 143 26.25 18.04 7.14
C GLN A 143 26.92 17.22 8.26
N ARG A 144 27.07 17.83 9.45
CA ARG A 144 27.57 17.09 10.61
C ARG A 144 26.49 16.14 11.11
N VAL A 145 26.87 14.93 11.53
CA VAL A 145 25.92 13.90 12.02
C VAL A 145 24.99 14.39 13.13
N ARG A 146 25.45 15.30 14.00
CA ARG A 146 24.61 15.88 15.06
C ARG A 146 23.50 16.78 14.49
N GLU A 147 23.79 17.54 13.43
CA GLU A 147 22.80 18.35 12.71
C GLU A 147 21.83 17.46 11.96
N THR A 148 22.36 16.43 11.27
CA THR A 148 21.55 15.39 10.61
C THR A 148 20.60 14.72 11.60
N LEU A 149 21.06 14.36 12.80
CA LEU A 149 20.22 13.72 13.81
C LEU A 149 19.06 14.63 14.24
N SER A 150 19.32 15.92 14.47
CA SER A 150 18.28 16.90 14.83
C SER A 150 17.23 17.06 13.72
N LEU A 151 17.64 16.99 12.45
CA LEU A 151 16.71 17.01 11.32
C LEU A 151 15.88 15.72 11.27
N LEU A 152 16.53 14.55 11.38
CA LEU A 152 15.86 13.25 11.35
C LEU A 152 14.92 13.06 12.55
N GLN A 153 15.20 13.70 13.69
CA GLN A 153 14.35 13.66 14.87
C GLN A 153 12.93 14.20 14.59
N GLN A 154 12.77 15.13 13.64
CA GLN A 154 11.45 15.65 13.25
C GLN A 154 10.53 14.56 12.69
N ALA A 155 11.12 13.56 12.02
CA ALA A 155 10.40 12.41 11.46
C ALA A 155 10.06 11.33 12.50
N SER A 156 10.61 11.41 13.72
CA SER A 156 10.46 10.39 14.77
C SER A 156 9.83 11.00 16.02
N ARG A 157 8.71 10.45 16.51
CA ARG A 157 8.23 10.72 17.89
C ARG A 157 9.18 10.12 18.92
N THR A 158 9.79 8.98 18.59
CA THR A 158 10.74 8.32 19.49
C THR A 158 12.10 9.04 19.44
N PRO A 159 12.74 9.35 20.59
CA PRO A 159 14.08 9.93 20.61
C PRO A 159 15.11 9.11 19.83
N LEU A 160 15.87 9.77 18.95
CA LEU A 160 16.99 9.17 18.23
C LEU A 160 18.24 9.25 19.12
N LEU A 161 18.85 8.10 19.36
CA LEU A 161 20.01 7.96 20.23
C LEU A 161 21.28 7.77 19.39
N LEU A 162 22.14 8.78 19.34
CA LEU A 162 23.39 8.66 18.60
C LEU A 162 24.32 7.65 19.28
N ARG A 163 24.66 6.56 18.59
CA ARG A 163 25.57 5.52 19.11
C ARG A 163 27.02 5.72 18.69
N GLN A 164 27.22 6.54 17.66
CA GLN A 164 28.50 6.66 16.97
C GLN A 164 28.76 8.10 16.54
N ILE A 165 30.00 8.56 16.68
CA ILE A 165 30.46 9.82 16.10
C ILE A 165 31.47 9.55 14.97
N PRO A 166 31.38 10.23 13.82
CA PRO A 166 32.30 10.02 12.70
C PRO A 166 33.70 10.59 13.00
N LEU A 167 34.71 9.82 12.55
CA LEU A 167 36.10 10.28 12.43
C LEU A 167 36.30 10.85 11.03
N TRP A 168 36.72 12.12 10.95
CA TRP A 168 36.88 12.84 9.70
C TRP A 168 38.35 12.98 9.31
N LYS A 169 38.63 12.83 8.02
CA LYS A 169 39.91 13.21 7.42
C LYS A 169 39.64 13.82 6.06
N ASP A 170 40.15 15.04 5.83
CA ASP A 170 39.98 15.78 4.58
C ASP A 170 38.51 15.90 4.12
N GLY A 171 37.59 16.06 5.07
CA GLY A 171 36.15 16.18 4.80
C GLY A 171 35.43 14.85 4.50
N ILE A 172 36.11 13.71 4.61
CA ILE A 172 35.54 12.37 4.40
C ILE A 172 35.50 11.60 5.72
N ALA A 173 34.40 10.91 6.00
CA ALA A 173 34.30 10.03 7.15
C ALA A 173 35.13 8.74 6.91
N ILE A 174 36.25 8.61 7.60
CA ILE A 174 37.18 7.47 7.49
C ILE A 174 36.94 6.39 8.54
N GLY A 175 36.06 6.66 9.51
CA GLY A 175 35.81 5.77 10.62
C GLY A 175 34.73 6.31 11.55
N PHE A 176 34.61 5.69 12.71
CA PHE A 176 33.69 6.11 13.76
C PHE A 176 34.24 5.76 15.14
N ILE A 177 33.76 6.47 16.16
CA ILE A 177 33.94 6.10 17.55
C ILE A 177 32.61 5.52 18.04
N ASP A 178 32.65 4.32 18.61
CA ASP A 178 31.50 3.66 19.24
C ASP A 178 31.42 4.09 20.70
N LEU A 179 30.32 4.75 21.07
CA LEU A 179 30.17 5.41 22.37
C LEU A 179 29.85 4.43 23.52
N ALA A 180 29.29 3.24 23.24
CA ALA A 180 29.14 2.22 24.29
C ALA A 180 30.42 1.42 24.50
N LEU A 181 31.19 1.15 23.44
CA LEU A 181 32.46 0.44 23.56
C LEU A 181 33.61 1.33 24.01
N GLU A 182 33.49 2.65 23.81
CA GLU A 182 34.55 3.65 23.95
C GLU A 182 35.77 3.26 23.09
N ARG A 183 35.51 2.94 21.81
CA ARG A 183 36.56 2.49 20.87
C ARG A 183 36.45 3.21 19.54
N ALA A 184 37.61 3.57 19.00
CA ALA A 184 37.74 4.10 17.66
C ALA A 184 37.91 2.97 16.63
N PHE A 185 37.24 3.13 15.50
CA PHE A 185 37.24 2.20 14.38
C PHE A 185 37.54 2.94 13.08
N ILE A 186 38.50 2.44 12.30
CA ILE A 186 38.76 2.91 10.94
C ILE A 186 38.10 1.95 9.95
N TYR A 187 37.39 2.51 8.98
CA TYR A 187 36.76 1.73 7.93
C TYR A 187 37.80 1.05 7.05
N ARG A 188 37.52 -0.22 6.71
CA ARG A 188 38.22 -0.95 5.66
C ARG A 188 37.17 -1.37 4.64
N GLU A 189 37.35 -0.93 3.41
CA GLU A 189 36.38 -1.16 2.34
C GLU A 189 36.13 -2.66 2.14
N HIS A 190 34.85 -3.06 2.14
CA HIS A 190 34.41 -4.46 2.09
C HIS A 190 35.02 -5.40 3.15
N ALA A 191 35.70 -4.88 4.18
CA ALA A 191 36.35 -5.63 5.26
C ALA A 191 35.86 -5.15 6.65
N PRO A 192 36.00 -5.96 7.72
CA PRO A 192 35.69 -5.47 9.07
C PRO A 192 36.54 -4.24 9.40
N SER A 193 35.93 -3.25 10.06
CA SER A 193 36.66 -2.07 10.54
C SER A 193 37.80 -2.47 11.49
N GLU A 194 38.91 -1.75 11.39
CA GLU A 194 40.06 -1.92 12.26
C GLU A 194 39.89 -1.12 13.55
N ILE A 195 40.16 -1.76 14.69
CA ILE A 195 40.20 -1.07 15.98
C ILE A 195 41.53 -0.32 16.06
N VAL A 196 41.46 0.97 16.35
CA VAL A 196 42.63 1.83 16.55
C VAL A 196 42.57 2.48 17.93
N GLU A 197 43.70 3.01 18.39
CA GLU A 197 43.71 3.90 19.55
C GLU A 197 42.93 5.18 19.24
N MET A 198 42.39 5.81 20.29
CA MET A 198 41.62 7.05 20.14
C MET A 198 42.53 8.14 19.53
N PRO A 199 42.17 8.74 18.37
CA PRO A 199 42.98 9.79 17.78
C PRO A 199 43.11 11.02 18.68
N ASP A 200 44.26 11.68 18.61
CA ASP A 200 44.53 12.92 19.34
C ASP A 200 43.47 13.98 19.03
N GLY A 201 42.91 14.59 20.07
CA GLY A 201 41.89 15.65 19.96
C GLY A 201 40.43 15.15 19.90
N GLU A 202 40.17 13.86 19.68
CA GLU A 202 38.79 13.33 19.65
C GLU A 202 38.27 12.94 21.05
N SER A 203 39.14 12.77 22.05
CA SER A 203 38.74 12.30 23.39
C SER A 203 37.74 13.23 24.09
N LEU A 204 37.85 14.55 23.95
CA LEU A 204 36.88 15.47 24.54
C LEU A 204 35.50 15.33 23.87
N ARG A 205 35.49 15.26 22.54
CA ARG A 205 34.27 15.11 21.74
C ARG A 205 33.58 13.77 21.99
N GLU A 206 34.35 12.70 22.18
CA GLU A 206 33.84 11.39 22.57
C GLU A 206 33.16 11.44 23.94
N ARG A 207 33.82 12.01 24.97
CA ARG A 207 33.24 12.13 26.31
C ARG A 207 31.95 12.94 26.32
N GLU A 208 31.92 14.08 25.62
CA GLU A 208 30.71 14.91 25.48
C GLU A 208 29.56 14.15 24.80
N ALA A 209 29.86 13.46 23.69
CA ALA A 209 28.86 12.69 22.95
C ALA A 209 28.35 11.47 23.74
N ARG A 210 29.25 10.81 24.48
CA ARG A 210 28.92 9.67 25.33
C ARG A 210 28.08 10.11 26.53
N PHE A 211 28.44 11.21 27.18
CA PHE A 211 27.63 11.77 28.27
C PHE A 211 26.21 12.09 27.80
N ALA A 212 26.06 12.76 26.64
CA ALA A 212 24.75 13.03 26.05
C ALA A 212 23.95 11.76 25.70
N MET A 213 24.64 10.69 25.27
CA MET A 213 24.00 9.39 25.03
C MET A 213 23.49 8.77 26.34
N LEU A 214 24.31 8.80 27.41
CA LEU A 214 23.94 8.24 28.71
C LEU A 214 22.85 9.05 29.40
N GLU A 215 22.92 10.38 29.35
CA GLU A 215 21.86 11.28 29.85
C GLU A 215 20.50 10.92 29.23
N LYS A 216 20.49 10.63 27.91
CA LYS A 216 19.26 10.23 27.22
C LYS A 216 18.76 8.84 27.61
N LEU A 217 19.63 7.91 27.96
CA LEU A 217 19.25 6.60 28.49
C LEU A 217 18.73 6.70 29.93
N ALA A 218 19.33 7.58 30.73
CA ALA A 218 18.98 7.81 32.12
C ALA A 218 17.55 8.37 32.31
N ASP A 219 16.95 8.98 31.27
CA ASP A 219 15.53 9.36 31.25
C ASP A 219 14.59 8.18 31.61
N TYR A 220 15.05 6.92 31.48
CA TYR A 220 14.29 5.68 31.71
C TYR A 220 14.98 4.68 32.66
N ASP A 221 16.11 5.05 33.25
CA ASP A 221 16.83 4.26 34.27
C ASP A 221 17.27 5.18 35.42
N ASP A 222 16.53 5.12 36.53
CA ASP A 222 16.76 5.92 37.74
C ASP A 222 18.14 5.68 38.34
N GLU A 223 18.66 4.46 38.29
CA GLU A 223 19.97 4.12 38.83
C GLU A 223 21.09 4.69 37.95
N LEU A 224 20.95 4.63 36.62
CA LEU A 224 21.89 5.28 35.69
C LEU A 224 21.87 6.80 35.89
N MET A 225 20.70 7.40 36.14
CA MET A 225 20.58 8.82 36.47
C MET A 225 21.34 9.17 37.76
N GLU A 226 21.20 8.38 38.82
CA GLU A 226 21.91 8.58 40.08
C GLU A 226 23.43 8.48 39.91
N GLU A 227 23.91 7.50 39.14
CA GLU A 227 25.32 7.33 38.80
C GLU A 227 25.88 8.56 38.06
N LEU A 228 25.17 9.04 37.03
CA LEU A 228 25.59 10.22 36.26
C LEU A 228 25.64 11.50 37.12
N ILE A 229 24.64 11.73 37.98
CA ILE A 229 24.62 12.89 38.90
C ILE A 229 25.76 12.81 39.92
N SER A 230 26.10 11.59 40.35
CA SER A 230 27.15 11.32 41.32
C SER A 230 28.55 11.26 40.70
N GLU A 231 28.68 11.53 39.39
CA GLU A 231 29.92 11.40 38.62
C GLU A 231 30.56 9.99 38.71
N ILE A 232 29.73 8.96 38.89
CA ILE A 232 30.12 7.55 38.89
C ILE A 232 30.03 7.02 37.45
N GLU A 233 31.11 6.43 36.97
CA GLU A 233 31.17 5.87 35.61
C GLU A 233 30.43 4.52 35.55
N PRO A 234 29.34 4.39 34.76
CA PRO A 234 28.59 3.15 34.64
C PRO A 234 29.41 2.03 33.99
N PRO A 235 29.28 0.77 34.45
CA PRO A 235 29.96 -0.35 33.83
C PRO A 235 29.43 -0.61 32.41
N ARG A 236 30.33 -0.97 31.48
CA ARG A 236 29.98 -1.16 30.06
C ARG A 236 28.88 -2.20 29.82
N ASP A 237 28.90 -3.29 30.57
CA ASP A 237 27.91 -4.37 30.41
C ASP A 237 26.48 -3.86 30.72
N ARG A 238 26.35 -3.01 31.75
CA ARG A 238 25.09 -2.33 32.09
C ARG A 238 24.59 -1.46 30.93
N ILE A 239 25.47 -0.64 30.34
CA ILE A 239 25.10 0.22 29.20
C ILE A 239 24.54 -0.63 28.04
N PHE A 240 25.11 -1.79 27.75
CA PHE A 240 24.58 -2.69 26.71
C PHE A 240 23.23 -3.30 27.08
N ASP A 241 23.02 -3.63 28.35
CA ASP A 241 21.74 -4.11 28.85
C ASP A 241 20.67 -3.01 28.76
N ASP A 242 21.00 -1.77 29.12
CA ASP A 242 20.11 -0.60 29.00
C ASP A 242 19.74 -0.37 27.53
N LEU A 243 20.72 -0.32 26.62
CA LEU A 243 20.44 -0.17 25.19
C LEU A 243 19.50 -1.25 24.64
N SER A 244 19.70 -2.50 25.09
CA SER A 244 18.84 -3.62 24.68
C SER A 244 17.44 -3.48 25.26
N LYS A 245 17.32 -3.04 26.52
CA LYS A 245 16.04 -2.80 27.21
C LYS A 245 15.29 -1.63 26.57
N GLU A 246 15.94 -0.48 26.42
CA GLU A 246 15.33 0.75 25.90
C GLU A 246 14.92 0.61 24.42
N LEU A 247 15.67 -0.17 23.62
CA LEU A 247 15.25 -0.56 22.27
C LEU A 247 14.00 -1.45 22.28
N ARG A 248 13.99 -2.49 23.13
CA ARG A 248 12.87 -3.43 23.27
C ARG A 248 11.61 -2.70 23.75
N GLU A 249 11.78 -1.75 24.65
CA GLU A 249 10.71 -0.91 25.20
C GLU A 249 10.30 0.22 24.26
N ARG A 250 11.07 0.47 23.18
CA ARG A 250 10.86 1.52 22.17
C ARG A 250 10.98 2.94 22.72
N HIS A 251 11.74 3.12 23.80
CA HIS A 251 12.01 4.43 24.39
C HIS A 251 13.05 5.23 23.58
N VAL A 252 13.95 4.54 22.88
CA VAL A 252 14.98 5.15 22.04
C VAL A 252 15.15 4.39 20.72
N VAL A 253 15.63 5.09 19.69
CA VAL A 253 16.02 4.52 18.40
C VAL A 253 17.53 4.66 18.24
N PRO A 254 18.32 3.58 18.40
CA PRO A 254 19.77 3.64 18.22
C PRO A 254 20.14 4.02 16.78
N ALA A 255 20.95 5.07 16.63
CA ALA A 255 21.43 5.57 15.35
C ALA A 255 22.91 5.20 15.13
N LEU A 256 23.13 4.38 14.10
CA LEU A 256 24.43 3.92 13.63
C LEU A 256 24.73 4.61 12.30
N ILE A 257 26.02 4.81 12.00
CA ILE A 257 26.47 5.48 10.78
C ILE A 257 27.25 4.50 9.89
N GLY A 258 27.20 4.71 8.58
CA GLY A 258 27.98 3.91 7.65
C GLY A 258 27.81 4.27 6.20
N SER A 259 28.42 3.45 5.35
CA SER A 259 28.31 3.53 3.90
C SER A 259 28.13 2.12 3.35
N ALA A 260 26.88 1.78 3.02
CA ALA A 260 26.52 0.46 2.53
C ALA A 260 27.27 0.11 1.24
N GLU A 261 27.45 1.08 0.34
CA GLU A 261 28.14 0.89 -0.93
C GLU A 261 29.60 0.41 -0.76
N ARG A 262 30.26 0.85 0.31
CA ARG A 262 31.64 0.45 0.66
C ARG A 262 31.72 -0.66 1.71
N GLY A 263 30.57 -1.21 2.14
CA GLY A 263 30.50 -2.19 3.22
C GLY A 263 30.90 -1.66 4.62
N ASN A 264 30.94 -0.34 4.78
CA ASN A 264 31.37 0.35 6.00
C ASN A 264 30.26 0.39 7.05
N GLY A 265 30.60 0.08 8.31
CA GLY A 265 29.66 0.08 9.44
C GLY A 265 28.81 -1.19 9.57
N VAL A 266 28.70 -2.01 8.52
CA VAL A 266 27.85 -3.21 8.47
C VAL A 266 28.16 -4.21 9.59
N THR A 267 29.44 -4.48 9.86
CA THR A 267 29.83 -5.41 10.95
C THR A 267 29.32 -4.93 12.31
N ARG A 268 29.33 -3.61 12.53
CA ARG A 268 28.92 -3.03 13.81
C ARG A 268 27.40 -3.05 13.94
N LEU A 269 26.67 -2.81 12.85
CA LEU A 269 25.23 -3.00 12.75
C LEU A 269 24.82 -4.45 13.05
N LEU A 270 25.45 -5.44 12.41
CA LEU A 270 25.17 -6.86 12.66
C LEU A 270 25.41 -7.26 14.11
N LYS A 271 26.47 -6.74 14.73
CA LYS A 271 26.71 -6.97 16.16
C LYS A 271 25.66 -6.27 17.04
N ALA A 272 25.24 -5.05 16.73
CA ALA A 272 24.17 -4.37 17.47
C ALA A 272 22.86 -5.19 17.39
N LEU A 273 22.46 -5.63 16.19
CA LEU A 273 21.31 -6.52 16.01
C LEU A 273 21.45 -7.82 16.82
N ARG A 274 22.62 -8.44 16.79
CA ARG A 274 22.89 -9.68 17.54
C ARG A 274 22.72 -9.51 19.06
N HIS A 275 23.11 -8.36 19.61
CA HIS A 275 23.11 -8.15 21.05
C HIS A 275 21.83 -7.50 21.57
N GLU A 276 21.30 -6.54 20.82
CA GLU A 276 20.27 -5.60 21.26
C GLU A 276 18.90 -5.93 20.67
N ALA A 277 18.81 -6.54 19.47
CA ALA A 277 17.50 -6.82 18.86
C ALA A 277 16.72 -7.89 19.67
N PRO A 278 15.40 -7.70 19.82
CA PRO A 278 14.54 -8.66 20.48
C PRO A 278 14.68 -10.09 19.93
N THR A 279 14.39 -11.03 20.79
CA THR A 279 14.24 -12.46 20.50
C THR A 279 12.80 -12.76 20.10
N LEU A 280 12.58 -13.95 19.52
CA LEU A 280 11.23 -14.42 19.22
C LEU A 280 10.29 -14.38 20.44
N SER A 281 10.80 -14.66 21.65
CA SER A 281 9.94 -14.66 22.84
C SER A 281 9.42 -13.26 23.19
N GLU A 282 10.28 -12.25 23.07
CA GLU A 282 9.90 -10.85 23.26
C GLU A 282 8.95 -10.39 22.14
N THR A 283 9.19 -10.79 20.89
CA THR A 283 8.28 -10.55 19.77
C THR A 283 6.90 -11.17 19.98
N ARG A 284 6.82 -12.41 20.47
CA ARG A 284 5.55 -13.07 20.82
C ARG A 284 4.82 -12.32 21.92
N THR A 285 5.54 -11.89 22.96
CA THR A 285 4.97 -11.12 24.07
C THR A 285 4.37 -9.81 23.57
N ARG A 286 5.10 -9.09 22.70
CA ARG A 286 4.62 -7.86 22.05
C ARG A 286 3.33 -8.08 21.24
N LEU A 287 3.21 -9.25 20.61
CA LEU A 287 2.04 -9.62 19.80
C LEU A 287 0.94 -10.36 20.58
N GLY A 288 1.10 -10.56 21.89
CA GLY A 288 0.13 -11.31 22.70
C GLY A 288 0.02 -12.80 22.35
N ILE A 289 1.05 -13.40 21.72
CA ILE A 289 1.06 -14.82 21.33
C ILE A 289 1.53 -15.67 22.52
N PRO A 290 0.73 -16.63 23.01
CA PRO A 290 1.14 -17.52 24.10
C PRO A 290 2.34 -18.40 23.75
N GLU A 291 3.18 -18.73 24.73
CA GLU A 291 4.35 -19.60 24.51
C GLU A 291 3.96 -21.02 24.08
N ASP A 292 2.89 -21.54 24.66
CA ASP A 292 2.33 -22.86 24.40
C ASP A 292 1.20 -22.84 23.37
N GLY A 293 0.98 -23.98 22.72
CA GLY A 293 -0.12 -24.20 21.79
C GLY A 293 0.32 -24.85 20.49
N ALA A 294 -0.63 -25.02 19.56
CA ALA A 294 -0.34 -25.58 18.25
C ALA A 294 0.70 -24.74 17.48
N PRO A 295 1.50 -25.35 16.58
CA PRO A 295 2.37 -24.63 15.67
C PRO A 295 1.59 -23.50 14.97
N LEU A 296 2.16 -22.30 14.97
CA LEU A 296 1.53 -21.07 14.50
C LEU A 296 2.53 -20.27 13.67
N ALA A 297 2.10 -19.80 12.50
CA ALA A 297 2.90 -18.96 11.61
C ALA A 297 2.07 -17.80 11.04
N HIS A 298 2.76 -16.78 10.56
CA HIS A 298 2.18 -15.60 9.92
C HIS A 298 2.70 -15.44 8.49
N VAL A 299 1.82 -15.37 7.50
CA VAL A 299 2.18 -15.15 6.09
C VAL A 299 2.52 -13.69 5.87
N MET A 300 3.79 -13.44 5.58
CA MET A 300 4.36 -12.12 5.31
C MET A 300 4.20 -11.72 3.85
N LYS A 301 4.30 -12.68 2.91
CA LYS A 301 4.14 -12.42 1.48
C LYS A 301 3.72 -13.67 0.73
N THR A 302 2.80 -13.52 -0.21
CA THR A 302 2.46 -14.57 -1.19
C THR A 302 3.04 -14.23 -2.56
N LEU A 303 3.58 -15.23 -3.25
CA LEU A 303 4.12 -15.15 -4.61
C LEU A 303 3.56 -16.30 -5.46
N HIS A 304 3.09 -16.01 -6.67
CA HIS A 304 2.69 -17.01 -7.66
C HIS A 304 3.82 -17.24 -8.66
N MET A 305 4.55 -18.35 -8.48
CA MET A 305 5.75 -18.67 -9.25
C MET A 305 5.44 -19.48 -10.52
N GLY A 306 4.54 -19.01 -11.40
CA GLY A 306 4.24 -19.70 -12.67
C GLY A 306 4.02 -21.22 -12.52
N GLN A 307 4.96 -22.04 -13.01
CA GLN A 307 4.95 -23.51 -12.90
C GLN A 307 5.20 -24.05 -11.47
N GLY A 308 5.85 -23.27 -10.60
CA GLY A 308 6.11 -23.59 -9.21
C GLY A 308 4.89 -23.47 -8.29
N GLY A 309 3.80 -22.87 -8.78
CA GLY A 309 2.57 -22.64 -8.02
C GLY A 309 2.72 -21.54 -6.97
N LYS A 310 1.86 -21.58 -5.95
CA LYS A 310 1.82 -20.61 -4.86
C LYS A 310 2.93 -20.86 -3.85
N LEU A 311 3.65 -19.80 -3.48
CA LEU A 311 4.63 -19.77 -2.40
C LEU A 311 4.21 -18.70 -1.38
N SER A 312 4.04 -19.10 -0.13
CA SER A 312 3.75 -18.20 0.98
C SER A 312 4.99 -18.09 1.88
N VAL A 313 5.66 -16.94 1.85
CA VAL A 313 6.72 -16.61 2.81
C VAL A 313 6.07 -16.32 4.15
N ALA A 314 6.45 -17.07 5.18
CA ALA A 314 5.87 -16.93 6.50
C ALA A 314 6.92 -17.03 7.61
N ARG A 315 6.67 -16.32 8.71
CA ARG A 315 7.43 -16.44 9.95
C ARG A 315 6.74 -17.43 10.89
N VAL A 316 7.49 -18.42 11.37
CA VAL A 316 7.00 -19.37 12.37
C VAL A 316 7.10 -18.74 13.74
N MET A 317 5.95 -18.45 14.35
CA MET A 317 5.87 -17.80 15.66
C MET A 317 5.99 -18.80 16.80
N ARG A 318 5.52 -20.04 16.59
CA ARG A 318 5.54 -21.11 17.60
C ARG A 318 5.54 -22.48 16.94
N GLY A 319 6.16 -23.46 17.60
CA GLY A 319 6.13 -24.87 17.22
C GLY A 319 6.93 -25.19 15.97
N THR A 320 6.64 -26.36 15.39
CA THR A 320 7.33 -26.87 14.20
C THR A 320 6.30 -27.30 13.16
N PHE A 321 6.56 -26.96 11.90
CA PHE A 321 5.79 -27.41 10.74
C PHE A 321 6.61 -28.37 9.88
N ARG A 322 5.92 -29.34 9.27
CA ARG A 322 6.49 -30.34 8.35
C ARG A 322 5.71 -30.38 7.04
N GLU A 323 6.36 -30.89 6.00
CA GLU A 323 5.68 -31.19 4.74
C GLU A 323 4.52 -32.17 4.99
N GLY A 324 3.35 -31.87 4.41
CA GLY A 324 2.14 -32.68 4.53
C GLY A 324 1.21 -32.31 5.68
N ASP A 325 1.62 -31.44 6.61
CA ASP A 325 0.77 -30.96 7.71
C ASP A 325 -0.48 -30.27 7.18
N THR A 326 -1.60 -30.51 7.86
CA THR A 326 -2.87 -29.80 7.61
C THR A 326 -2.95 -28.60 8.54
N VAL A 327 -3.33 -27.45 7.99
CA VAL A 327 -3.40 -26.19 8.71
C VAL A 327 -4.74 -25.50 8.50
N VAL A 328 -5.10 -24.64 9.45
CA VAL A 328 -6.26 -23.75 9.34
C VAL A 328 -5.79 -22.31 9.45
N GLY A 329 -6.23 -21.48 8.52
CA GLY A 329 -5.99 -20.04 8.51
C GLY A 329 -6.89 -19.28 9.45
N SER A 330 -6.46 -18.08 9.82
CA SER A 330 -7.20 -17.10 10.63
C SER A 330 -8.51 -16.62 9.97
N ARG A 331 -8.72 -16.85 8.67
CA ARG A 331 -10.02 -16.68 7.99
C ARG A 331 -10.88 -17.94 7.96
N GLY A 332 -10.42 -19.06 8.53
CA GLY A 332 -11.11 -20.35 8.56
C GLY A 332 -10.85 -21.26 7.36
N ALA A 333 -10.05 -20.82 6.38
CA ALA A 333 -9.67 -21.67 5.25
C ALA A 333 -8.75 -22.81 5.71
N GLU A 334 -9.03 -24.03 5.26
CA GLU A 334 -8.15 -25.17 5.48
C GLU A 334 -7.13 -25.27 4.34
N GLY A 335 -5.90 -25.62 4.67
CA GLY A 335 -4.80 -25.80 3.72
C GLY A 335 -3.91 -26.97 4.09
N ARG A 336 -3.04 -27.37 3.17
CA ARG A 336 -2.03 -28.41 3.40
C ARG A 336 -0.67 -27.94 2.92
N ILE A 337 0.35 -28.13 3.75
CA ILE A 337 1.73 -27.74 3.41
C ILE A 337 2.27 -28.71 2.37
N GLY A 338 2.56 -28.24 1.16
CA GLY A 338 3.09 -29.06 0.07
C GLY A 338 4.61 -29.21 0.10
N SER A 339 5.32 -28.15 0.45
CA SER A 339 6.78 -28.16 0.62
C SER A 339 7.26 -27.04 1.52
N LEU A 340 8.44 -27.20 2.12
CA LEU A 340 9.11 -26.15 2.90
C LEU A 340 10.42 -25.74 2.21
N LEU A 341 10.64 -24.43 2.08
CA LEU A 341 11.74 -23.86 1.29
C LEU A 341 12.49 -22.77 2.07
N THR A 342 13.82 -22.83 2.10
CA THR A 342 14.66 -21.66 2.42
C THR A 342 14.71 -20.73 1.21
N ILE A 343 14.66 -19.42 1.43
CA ILE A 343 14.63 -18.39 0.39
C ILE A 343 15.89 -17.52 0.50
N MET A 344 16.52 -17.27 -0.66
CA MET A 344 17.63 -16.33 -0.81
C MET A 344 17.47 -15.58 -2.14
N GLY A 345 16.87 -14.39 -2.07
CA GLY A 345 16.43 -13.66 -3.26
C GLY A 345 15.52 -14.52 -4.13
N GLY A 346 15.86 -14.68 -5.41
CA GLY A 346 15.11 -15.53 -6.34
C GLY A 346 15.37 -17.03 -6.20
N ASN A 347 16.34 -17.46 -5.38
CA ASN A 347 16.70 -18.86 -5.23
C ASN A 347 15.97 -19.51 -4.05
N THR A 348 15.55 -20.77 -4.24
CA THR A 348 14.89 -21.57 -3.20
C THR A 348 15.56 -22.92 -3.03
N ALA A 349 15.69 -23.40 -1.80
CA ALA A 349 16.19 -24.73 -1.48
C ALA A 349 15.22 -25.46 -0.54
N ARG A 350 14.95 -26.75 -0.79
CA ARG A 350 14.08 -27.56 0.08
C ARG A 350 14.68 -27.75 1.47
N ARG A 351 13.80 -27.80 2.48
CA ARG A 351 14.13 -28.13 3.87
C ARG A 351 13.08 -29.07 4.47
N ASN A 352 13.47 -29.82 5.50
CA ASN A 352 12.63 -30.89 6.07
C ASN A 352 11.54 -30.37 7.02
N GLU A 353 11.87 -29.36 7.82
CA GLU A 353 10.98 -28.78 8.82
C GLU A 353 11.26 -27.29 9.00
N ALA A 354 10.28 -26.57 9.51
CA ALA A 354 10.34 -25.16 9.87
C ALA A 354 10.05 -25.00 11.37
N ASN A 355 11.02 -24.49 12.11
CA ASN A 355 11.00 -24.37 13.56
C ASN A 355 10.66 -22.95 14.00
N ALA A 356 10.28 -22.77 15.27
CA ALA A 356 9.99 -21.46 15.83
C ALA A 356 11.15 -20.47 15.59
N GLY A 357 10.80 -19.31 15.03
CA GLY A 357 11.74 -18.25 14.65
C GLY A 357 12.10 -18.24 13.17
N ASP A 358 12.00 -19.39 12.48
CA ASP A 358 12.30 -19.49 11.05
C ASP A 358 11.38 -18.60 10.21
N THR A 359 11.96 -17.91 9.22
CA THR A 359 11.23 -17.25 8.14
C THR A 359 11.50 -17.99 6.84
N VAL A 360 10.49 -18.69 6.32
CA VAL A 360 10.65 -19.65 5.21
C VAL A 360 9.46 -19.63 4.25
N GLY A 361 9.64 -20.24 3.08
CA GLY A 361 8.59 -20.44 2.09
C GLY A 361 7.79 -21.71 2.32
N PHE A 362 6.47 -21.57 2.33
CA PHE A 362 5.48 -22.65 2.36
C PHE A 362 4.88 -22.80 0.97
N GLY A 363 5.22 -23.90 0.29
CA GLY A 363 4.74 -24.19 -1.06
C GLY A 363 3.36 -24.82 -1.07
N ARG A 364 2.54 -24.45 -2.07
CA ARG A 364 1.17 -24.97 -2.32
C ARG A 364 0.21 -24.79 -1.15
N LEU A 365 0.37 -23.71 -0.39
CA LEU A 365 -0.50 -23.36 0.72
C LEU A 365 -1.77 -22.66 0.23
N GLU A 366 -2.69 -23.43 -0.35
CA GLU A 366 -3.94 -22.90 -0.90
C GLU A 366 -4.87 -22.35 0.20
N GLY A 367 -5.64 -21.31 -0.13
CA GLY A 367 -6.62 -20.70 0.78
C GLY A 367 -6.07 -19.81 1.90
N ILE A 368 -4.75 -19.82 2.15
CA ILE A 368 -4.09 -18.96 3.15
C ILE A 368 -3.34 -17.82 2.43
N ALA A 369 -3.76 -16.57 2.62
CA ALA A 369 -3.24 -15.44 1.84
C ALA A 369 -2.27 -14.55 2.65
N THR A 370 -1.69 -13.54 1.99
CA THR A 370 -0.82 -12.54 2.63
C THR A 370 -1.55 -11.88 3.81
N GLY A 371 -0.86 -11.74 4.95
CA GLY A 371 -1.41 -11.23 6.21
C GLY A 371 -2.14 -12.27 7.05
N ASP A 372 -2.38 -13.49 6.55
CA ASP A 372 -3.03 -14.51 7.35
C ASP A 372 -2.08 -15.14 8.35
N SER A 373 -2.60 -15.37 9.54
CA SER A 373 -2.00 -16.32 10.48
C SER A 373 -2.57 -17.72 10.23
N PHE A 374 -1.77 -18.77 10.37
CA PHE A 374 -2.24 -20.16 10.21
C PHE A 374 -1.61 -21.08 11.26
N ALA A 375 -2.38 -22.07 11.70
CA ALA A 375 -1.96 -23.02 12.72
C ALA A 375 -2.18 -24.46 12.28
N SER A 376 -1.34 -25.38 12.77
CA SER A 376 -1.52 -26.82 12.55
C SER A 376 -2.74 -27.34 13.32
N GLY A 377 -3.47 -28.29 12.72
CA GLY A 377 -4.66 -28.90 13.32
C GLY A 377 -5.97 -28.41 12.68
N LYS A 378 -7.03 -28.31 13.49
CA LYS A 378 -8.40 -27.92 13.04
C LYS A 378 -8.92 -26.63 13.68
N THR A 379 -8.26 -26.14 14.72
CA THR A 379 -8.70 -24.94 15.42
C THR A 379 -8.23 -23.71 14.65
N ARG A 380 -9.18 -22.84 14.30
CA ARG A 380 -8.89 -21.54 13.70
C ARG A 380 -8.03 -20.71 14.66
N PRO A 381 -6.84 -20.24 14.24
CA PRO A 381 -6.04 -19.33 15.06
C PRO A 381 -6.61 -17.92 15.02
N ASP A 382 -6.29 -17.13 16.04
CA ASP A 382 -6.52 -15.69 16.02
C ASP A 382 -5.63 -15.02 14.97
N THR A 383 -6.10 -13.88 14.47
CA THR A 383 -5.31 -13.03 13.58
C THR A 383 -4.21 -12.33 14.38
N ILE A 384 -2.94 -12.56 14.00
CA ILE A 384 -1.79 -11.91 14.66
C ILE A 384 -1.68 -10.44 14.27
N VAL A 385 -1.86 -10.14 12.98
CA VAL A 385 -1.72 -8.79 12.41
C VAL A 385 -2.94 -8.49 11.55
N SER A 386 -3.57 -7.35 11.78
CA SER A 386 -4.65 -6.85 10.93
C SER A 386 -4.26 -5.47 10.41
N SER A 387 -4.03 -5.36 9.11
CA SER A 387 -3.81 -4.09 8.43
C SER A 387 -4.84 -3.92 7.32
N ALA A 388 -5.63 -2.86 7.39
CA ALA A 388 -6.47 -2.48 6.26
C ALA A 388 -5.57 -2.02 5.09
N PRO A 389 -5.91 -2.39 3.83
CA PRO A 389 -5.27 -1.79 2.67
C PRO A 389 -5.62 -0.30 2.58
N PRO A 390 -4.70 0.55 2.11
CA PRO A 390 -5.00 1.95 1.84
C PRO A 390 -6.05 2.07 0.73
N GLU A 391 -6.84 3.15 0.77
CA GLU A 391 -7.73 3.48 -0.35
C GLU A 391 -6.93 3.71 -1.64
N PRO A 392 -7.41 3.22 -2.80
CA PRO A 392 -6.71 3.44 -4.06
C PRO A 392 -6.82 4.89 -4.52
N VAL A 393 -5.69 5.42 -5.00
CA VAL A 393 -5.54 6.82 -5.44
C VAL A 393 -5.33 6.95 -6.95
N TYR A 394 -5.23 5.82 -7.66
CA TYR A 394 -5.04 5.77 -9.10
C TYR A 394 -5.83 4.61 -9.69
N ALA A 395 -6.38 4.80 -10.89
CA ALA A 395 -7.21 3.81 -11.56
C ALA A 395 -6.93 3.77 -13.06
N VAL A 396 -6.93 2.56 -13.62
CA VAL A 396 -6.83 2.32 -15.06
C VAL A 396 -7.91 1.35 -15.51
N ALA A 397 -8.44 1.55 -16.72
CA ALA A 397 -9.30 0.56 -17.35
C ALA A 397 -8.45 -0.43 -18.15
N LEU A 398 -8.71 -1.73 -17.94
CA LEU A 398 -8.04 -2.82 -18.62
C LEU A 398 -8.85 -3.27 -19.83
N LYS A 399 -8.16 -3.44 -20.96
CA LYS A 399 -8.73 -4.04 -22.17
C LYS A 399 -7.86 -5.20 -22.62
N VAL A 400 -8.44 -6.39 -22.73
CA VAL A 400 -7.72 -7.54 -23.30
C VAL A 400 -7.39 -7.29 -24.77
N LYS A 401 -6.21 -7.75 -25.19
CA LYS A 401 -5.82 -7.72 -26.61
C LYS A 401 -6.60 -8.75 -27.44
N ASP A 402 -6.97 -9.87 -26.83
CA ASP A 402 -7.73 -10.95 -27.44
C ASP A 402 -8.84 -11.42 -26.50
N ARG A 403 -10.07 -11.57 -27.01
CA ARG A 403 -11.24 -12.01 -26.23
C ARG A 403 -11.05 -13.39 -25.58
N LYS A 404 -10.20 -14.25 -26.16
CA LYS A 404 -9.90 -15.57 -25.57
C LYS A 404 -9.20 -15.48 -24.21
N ASP A 405 -8.61 -14.32 -23.89
CA ASP A 405 -7.87 -14.10 -22.66
C ASP A 405 -8.74 -13.55 -21.52
N ASP A 406 -10.04 -13.25 -21.73
CA ASP A 406 -10.95 -12.72 -20.69
C ASP A 406 -11.02 -13.63 -19.44
N VAL A 407 -11.14 -14.93 -19.66
CA VAL A 407 -11.18 -15.93 -18.57
C VAL A 407 -9.83 -15.99 -17.83
N ARG A 408 -8.72 -15.87 -18.57
CA ARG A 408 -7.37 -15.88 -18.00
C ARG A 408 -7.09 -14.62 -17.21
N LEU A 409 -7.56 -13.47 -17.69
CA LEU A 409 -7.43 -12.20 -16.99
C LEU A 409 -8.11 -12.25 -15.62
N SER A 410 -9.34 -12.76 -15.55
CA SER A 410 -10.07 -12.86 -14.27
C SER A 410 -9.31 -13.70 -13.23
N SER A 411 -8.76 -14.84 -13.66
CA SER A 411 -7.94 -15.69 -12.79
C SER A 411 -6.61 -15.02 -12.40
N ALA A 412 -5.95 -14.34 -13.33
CA ALA A 412 -4.69 -13.64 -13.08
C ALA A 412 -4.86 -12.46 -12.12
N LEU A 413 -5.93 -11.67 -12.26
CA LEU A 413 -6.28 -10.58 -11.35
C LEU A 413 -6.55 -11.07 -9.93
N THR A 414 -7.21 -12.22 -9.78
CA THR A 414 -7.43 -12.85 -8.47
C THR A 414 -6.09 -13.22 -7.80
N LYS A 415 -5.14 -13.76 -8.56
CA LYS A 415 -3.81 -14.13 -8.04
C LYS A 415 -2.98 -12.89 -7.69
N ILE A 416 -3.02 -11.86 -8.53
CA ILE A 416 -2.30 -10.61 -8.30
C ILE A 416 -2.82 -9.88 -7.05
N THR A 417 -4.14 -9.81 -6.86
CA THR A 417 -4.74 -9.21 -5.66
C THR A 417 -4.49 -10.02 -4.39
N GLU A 418 -4.21 -11.33 -4.52
CA GLU A 418 -3.72 -12.16 -3.41
C GLU A 418 -2.24 -11.89 -3.09
N GLU A 419 -1.40 -11.61 -4.10
CA GLU A 419 -0.01 -11.18 -3.88
C GLU A 419 0.05 -9.80 -3.22
N ASP A 420 -0.77 -8.85 -3.69
CA ASP A 420 -0.84 -7.47 -3.21
C ASP A 420 -2.29 -7.08 -2.84
N PRO A 421 -2.62 -7.12 -1.54
CA PRO A 421 -3.94 -6.74 -1.04
C PRO A 421 -4.30 -5.26 -1.20
N SER A 422 -3.38 -4.39 -1.63
CA SER A 422 -3.65 -2.97 -1.88
C SER A 422 -4.18 -2.68 -3.30
N LEU A 423 -4.25 -3.71 -4.14
CA LEU A 423 -4.90 -3.65 -5.45
C LEU A 423 -6.39 -3.94 -5.34
N VAL A 424 -7.20 -3.15 -6.04
CA VAL A 424 -8.65 -3.33 -6.12
C VAL A 424 -9.04 -3.55 -7.58
N VAL A 425 -9.83 -4.58 -7.83
CA VAL A 425 -10.39 -4.88 -9.15
C VAL A 425 -11.88 -4.59 -9.10
N GLU A 426 -12.33 -3.71 -9.99
CA GLU A 426 -13.72 -3.29 -10.07
C GLU A 426 -14.28 -3.60 -11.46
N ALA A 427 -15.29 -4.45 -11.53
CA ALA A 427 -16.07 -4.63 -12.76
C ALA A 427 -17.16 -3.57 -12.84
N ARG A 428 -17.25 -2.84 -13.96
CA ARG A 428 -18.30 -1.86 -14.27
C ARG A 428 -19.13 -2.35 -15.46
N PRO A 429 -20.14 -3.22 -15.25
CA PRO A 429 -20.93 -3.81 -16.34
C PRO A 429 -21.66 -2.76 -17.18
N GLU A 430 -22.12 -1.68 -16.53
CA GLU A 430 -22.84 -0.57 -17.19
C GLU A 430 -21.96 0.14 -18.24
N MET A 431 -20.65 0.20 -18.00
CA MET A 431 -19.67 0.81 -18.90
C MET A 431 -18.92 -0.21 -19.76
N GLY A 432 -19.10 -1.50 -19.49
CA GLY A 432 -18.41 -2.60 -20.16
C GLY A 432 -16.90 -2.63 -19.92
N GLU A 433 -16.43 -2.20 -18.74
CA GLU A 433 -15.00 -2.13 -18.42
C GLU A 433 -14.65 -2.83 -17.10
N ILE A 434 -13.41 -3.32 -17.01
CA ILE A 434 -12.79 -3.78 -15.78
C ILE A 434 -11.73 -2.75 -15.40
N ARG A 435 -11.84 -2.18 -14.21
CA ARG A 435 -10.87 -1.23 -13.67
C ARG A 435 -9.93 -1.96 -12.72
N LEU A 436 -8.66 -1.59 -12.81
CA LEU A 436 -7.65 -1.92 -11.81
C LEU A 436 -7.29 -0.62 -11.09
N LEU A 437 -7.39 -0.64 -9.77
CA LEU A 437 -7.12 0.50 -8.91
C LEU A 437 -5.99 0.16 -7.96
N GLY A 438 -5.18 1.15 -7.60
CA GLY A 438 -4.03 0.97 -6.74
C GLY A 438 -3.43 2.28 -6.27
N GLN A 439 -2.15 2.24 -5.90
CA GLN A 439 -1.50 3.30 -5.13
C GLN A 439 -0.69 4.29 -5.98
N GLY A 440 -0.77 4.21 -7.31
CA GLY A 440 -0.08 5.13 -8.21
C GLY A 440 0.19 4.54 -9.59
N GLU A 441 0.79 5.33 -10.47
CA GLU A 441 1.05 4.94 -11.85
C GLU A 441 2.06 3.78 -11.94
N MET A 442 3.15 3.85 -11.17
CA MET A 442 4.20 2.82 -11.19
C MET A 442 3.65 1.49 -10.69
N HIS A 443 2.87 1.51 -9.61
CA HIS A 443 2.25 0.32 -9.05
C HIS A 443 1.35 -0.38 -10.07
N LEU A 444 0.47 0.35 -10.76
CA LEU A 444 -0.40 -0.27 -11.77
C LEU A 444 0.36 -0.70 -13.02
N ARG A 445 1.39 0.06 -13.43
CA ARG A 445 2.24 -0.31 -14.56
C ARG A 445 2.97 -1.63 -14.32
N VAL A 446 3.64 -1.77 -13.18
CA VAL A 446 4.32 -3.01 -12.77
C VAL A 446 3.33 -4.17 -12.68
N THR A 447 2.12 -3.92 -12.19
CA THR A 447 1.07 -4.94 -12.11
C THR A 447 0.67 -5.45 -13.50
N VAL A 448 0.52 -4.56 -14.48
CA VAL A 448 0.23 -4.94 -15.87
C VAL A 448 1.41 -5.66 -16.53
N GLU A 449 2.64 -5.28 -16.22
CA GLU A 449 3.83 -6.02 -16.67
C GLU A 449 3.86 -7.44 -16.11
N LYS A 450 3.50 -7.63 -14.82
CA LYS A 450 3.36 -8.94 -14.18
C LYS A 450 2.26 -9.79 -14.84
N LEU A 451 1.13 -9.20 -15.25
CA LEU A 451 0.09 -9.90 -16.02
C LEU A 451 0.64 -10.50 -17.32
N ALA A 452 1.44 -9.73 -18.04
CA ALA A 452 2.06 -10.18 -19.28
C ALA A 452 3.17 -11.22 -19.03
N SER A 453 4.10 -10.95 -18.12
CA SER A 453 5.29 -11.78 -17.90
C SER A 453 4.98 -13.10 -17.19
N ARG A 454 4.19 -13.07 -16.10
CA ARG A 454 3.93 -14.24 -15.23
C ARG A 454 2.70 -15.03 -15.66
N PHE A 455 1.66 -14.34 -16.13
CA PHE A 455 0.37 -14.97 -16.45
C PHE A 455 0.10 -15.08 -17.94
N GLN A 456 0.97 -14.54 -18.79
CA GLN A 456 0.84 -14.56 -20.26
C GLN A 456 -0.48 -13.92 -20.73
N VAL A 457 -0.92 -12.87 -20.03
CA VAL A 457 -2.13 -12.10 -20.33
C VAL A 457 -1.71 -10.69 -20.76
N GLY A 458 -1.81 -10.41 -22.07
CA GLY A 458 -1.56 -9.08 -22.61
C GLY A 458 -2.78 -8.18 -22.50
N VAL A 459 -2.67 -7.09 -21.73
CA VAL A 459 -3.71 -6.06 -21.60
C VAL A 459 -3.20 -4.71 -22.08
N ASP A 460 -4.10 -3.91 -22.63
CA ASP A 460 -3.89 -2.49 -22.87
C ASP A 460 -4.54 -1.67 -21.74
N ILE A 461 -3.89 -0.57 -21.37
CA ILE A 461 -4.36 0.37 -20.37
C ILE A 461 -5.01 1.56 -21.07
N THR A 462 -6.20 1.94 -20.60
CA THR A 462 -6.88 3.19 -21.00
C THR A 462 -7.35 3.97 -19.78
N LYS A 463 -7.63 5.28 -19.96
CA LYS A 463 -8.23 6.09 -18.90
C LYS A 463 -9.63 5.54 -18.58
N PRO A 464 -9.99 5.35 -17.29
CA PRO A 464 -11.33 4.96 -16.89
C PRO A 464 -12.40 5.93 -17.42
N ARG A 465 -13.57 5.41 -17.78
CA ARG A 465 -14.69 6.26 -18.20
C ARG A 465 -15.32 6.96 -17.00
N VAL A 466 -15.78 8.18 -17.18
CA VAL A 466 -16.54 8.89 -16.14
C VAL A 466 -18.02 8.56 -16.29
N ALA A 467 -18.70 8.32 -15.18
CA ALA A 467 -20.13 7.99 -15.16
C ALA A 467 -21.00 9.25 -15.31
N TYR A 468 -20.93 9.88 -16.49
CA TYR A 468 -21.84 10.97 -16.82
C TYR A 468 -23.27 10.45 -16.92
N CYS A 469 -24.22 11.28 -16.45
CA CYS A 469 -25.65 11.06 -16.64
C CYS A 469 -26.24 12.25 -17.38
N GLU A 470 -27.49 12.17 -17.76
CA GLU A 470 -28.26 13.32 -18.22
C GLU A 470 -29.58 13.42 -17.46
N THR A 471 -30.23 14.55 -17.58
CA THR A 471 -31.48 14.86 -16.87
C THR A 471 -32.22 15.96 -17.63
N ILE A 472 -33.42 16.32 -17.18
CA ILE A 472 -34.26 17.32 -17.84
C ILE A 472 -34.40 18.59 -17.00
N LYS A 473 -34.70 19.73 -17.65
CA LYS A 473 -34.95 21.01 -16.98
C LYS A 473 -36.40 21.45 -17.00
N LEU A 474 -37.17 20.98 -17.98
CA LEU A 474 -38.55 21.39 -18.21
C LEU A 474 -39.46 20.17 -18.25
N PRO A 475 -40.72 20.28 -17.81
CA PRO A 475 -41.69 19.22 -18.05
C PRO A 475 -42.00 19.11 -19.55
N ALA A 476 -42.32 17.91 -20.00
CA ALA A 476 -42.75 17.64 -21.37
C ALA A 476 -43.73 16.47 -21.42
N SER A 477 -44.53 16.39 -22.47
CA SER A 477 -45.43 15.26 -22.70
C SER A 477 -45.31 14.75 -24.14
N ALA A 478 -45.45 13.45 -24.32
CA ALA A 478 -45.49 12.86 -25.66
C ALA A 478 -46.28 11.56 -25.68
N ARG A 479 -46.79 11.22 -26.87
CA ARG A 479 -47.58 10.01 -27.11
C ARG A 479 -46.78 9.04 -27.96
N GLY A 480 -46.52 7.86 -27.41
CA GLY A 480 -45.86 6.77 -28.13
C GLY A 480 -46.88 5.74 -28.58
N ARG A 481 -46.98 5.54 -29.89
CA ARG A 481 -47.86 4.51 -30.47
C ARG A 481 -47.03 3.50 -31.25
N HIS A 482 -47.06 2.25 -30.79
CA HIS A 482 -46.46 1.10 -31.47
C HIS A 482 -47.56 0.27 -32.13
N ARG A 483 -47.58 0.27 -33.47
CA ARG A 483 -48.50 -0.56 -34.27
C ARG A 483 -47.71 -1.32 -35.34
N LYS A 484 -47.72 -2.65 -35.28
CA LYS A 484 -47.18 -3.51 -36.36
C LYS A 484 -48.22 -4.52 -36.80
N GLN A 485 -48.38 -4.62 -38.11
CA GLN A 485 -49.29 -5.54 -38.78
C GLN A 485 -48.50 -6.27 -39.87
N THR A 486 -47.65 -7.22 -39.47
CA THR A 486 -47.08 -8.24 -40.36
C THR A 486 -47.75 -9.57 -40.05
N GLY A 487 -47.91 -10.47 -41.03
CA GLY A 487 -48.86 -11.60 -41.08
C GLY A 487 -48.88 -12.69 -39.98
N GLY A 488 -48.54 -12.37 -38.73
CA GLY A 488 -48.80 -13.13 -37.49
C GLY A 488 -49.66 -12.32 -36.50
N HIS A 489 -49.56 -12.61 -35.19
CA HIS A 489 -50.26 -11.83 -34.14
C HIS A 489 -49.87 -10.35 -34.22
N GLY A 490 -50.86 -9.45 -34.29
CA GLY A 490 -50.63 -8.02 -34.36
C GLY A 490 -50.00 -7.49 -33.07
N GLN A 491 -49.32 -6.34 -33.17
CA GLN A 491 -48.81 -5.63 -32.00
C GLN A 491 -49.43 -4.24 -31.94
N TYR A 492 -50.04 -3.92 -30.80
CA TYR A 492 -50.65 -2.63 -30.52
C TYR A 492 -50.38 -2.16 -29.09
N GLY A 493 -49.70 -1.04 -28.94
CA GLY A 493 -49.57 -0.32 -27.68
C GLY A 493 -49.61 1.19 -27.93
N ASP A 494 -50.35 1.92 -27.11
CA ASP A 494 -50.46 3.37 -27.20
C ASP A 494 -50.47 3.97 -25.79
N VAL A 495 -49.51 4.84 -25.50
CA VAL A 495 -49.36 5.49 -24.19
C VAL A 495 -49.05 6.97 -24.37
N MET A 496 -49.64 7.80 -23.51
CA MET A 496 -49.27 9.19 -23.31
C MET A 496 -48.56 9.30 -21.97
N ILE A 497 -47.36 9.88 -21.98
CA ILE A 497 -46.61 10.13 -20.76
C ILE A 497 -46.37 11.63 -20.59
N GLU A 498 -46.28 12.04 -19.34
CA GLU A 498 -45.79 13.34 -18.91
C GLU A 498 -44.50 13.12 -18.10
N ILE A 499 -43.44 13.83 -18.43
CA ILE A 499 -42.17 13.81 -17.72
C ILE A 499 -41.94 15.15 -17.02
N LYS A 500 -41.44 15.10 -15.79
CA LYS A 500 -41.07 16.29 -14.99
C LYS A 500 -39.73 16.07 -14.29
N PRO A 501 -38.89 17.12 -14.14
CA PRO A 501 -37.64 17.00 -13.39
C PRO A 501 -37.91 16.72 -11.90
N LEU A 502 -37.01 15.99 -11.27
CA LEU A 502 -36.93 15.82 -9.83
C LEU A 502 -35.68 16.54 -9.27
N PRO A 503 -35.65 16.84 -7.96
CA PRO A 503 -34.43 17.19 -7.25
C PRO A 503 -33.30 16.17 -7.48
N ARG A 504 -32.06 16.66 -7.39
CA ARG A 504 -30.86 15.83 -7.61
C ARG A 504 -30.77 14.72 -6.58
N GLY A 505 -30.49 13.50 -7.06
CA GLY A 505 -30.37 12.31 -6.22
C GLY A 505 -31.69 11.59 -5.96
N GLU A 506 -32.83 12.08 -6.44
CA GLU A 506 -34.11 11.37 -6.33
C GLU A 506 -34.23 10.21 -7.35
N GLY A 507 -33.40 10.19 -8.40
CA GLY A 507 -33.37 9.07 -9.34
C GLY A 507 -34.61 9.03 -10.25
N PHE A 508 -35.34 7.91 -10.23
CA PHE A 508 -36.48 7.69 -11.13
C PHE A 508 -37.76 7.37 -10.36
N ALA A 509 -38.82 8.12 -10.63
CA ALA A 509 -40.16 7.86 -10.12
C ALA A 509 -41.15 7.58 -11.26
N PHE A 510 -42.01 6.58 -11.08
CA PHE A 510 -43.10 6.28 -12.00
C PHE A 510 -44.45 6.48 -11.30
N GLU A 511 -45.35 7.25 -11.91
CA GLU A 511 -46.68 7.52 -11.40
C GLU A 511 -47.74 7.01 -12.40
N ASP A 512 -48.69 6.21 -11.93
CA ASP A 512 -49.89 5.85 -12.70
C ASP A 512 -51.01 6.86 -12.42
N ARG A 513 -51.44 7.60 -13.45
CA ARG A 513 -52.56 8.54 -13.41
C ARG A 513 -53.69 8.14 -14.36
N ILE A 514 -53.73 6.89 -14.79
CA ILE A 514 -54.76 6.38 -15.71
C ILE A 514 -56.13 6.36 -15.02
N THR A 515 -57.13 6.88 -15.74
CA THR A 515 -58.54 6.80 -15.36
C THR A 515 -59.32 6.01 -16.42
N GLY A 516 -60.42 5.35 -16.02
CA GLY A 516 -61.31 4.67 -16.97
C GLY A 516 -60.79 3.39 -17.64
N GLY A 517 -59.59 2.91 -17.28
CA GLY A 517 -59.06 1.62 -17.78
C GLY A 517 -58.59 1.64 -19.25
N VAL A 518 -58.30 2.82 -19.79
CA VAL A 518 -57.81 3.01 -21.18
C VAL A 518 -56.46 2.32 -21.45
N VAL A 519 -55.70 2.07 -20.39
CA VAL A 519 -54.61 1.10 -20.36
C VAL A 519 -54.95 0.05 -19.29
N PRO A 520 -55.07 -1.24 -19.64
CA PRO A 520 -55.34 -2.29 -18.67
C PRO A 520 -54.27 -2.34 -17.59
N ARG A 521 -54.67 -2.45 -16.32
CA ARG A 521 -53.75 -2.45 -15.15
C ARG A 521 -52.62 -3.47 -15.25
N GLN A 522 -52.86 -4.61 -15.90
CA GLN A 522 -51.86 -5.66 -16.12
C GLN A 522 -50.68 -5.20 -16.98
N TYR A 523 -50.86 -4.20 -17.85
CA TYR A 523 -49.81 -3.70 -18.76
C TYR A 523 -49.05 -2.49 -18.20
N ILE A 524 -49.48 -1.90 -17.09
CA ILE A 524 -48.81 -0.74 -16.46
C ILE A 524 -47.37 -1.08 -16.03
N PRO A 525 -47.08 -2.23 -15.40
CA PRO A 525 -45.69 -2.63 -15.10
C PRO A 525 -44.82 -2.76 -16.35
N SER A 526 -45.42 -3.15 -17.48
CA SER A 526 -44.73 -3.23 -18.78
C SER A 526 -44.44 -1.86 -19.36
N VAL A 527 -45.33 -0.88 -19.20
CA VAL A 527 -45.04 0.52 -19.52
C VAL A 527 -43.86 1.02 -18.69
N GLU A 528 -43.88 0.83 -17.37
CA GLU A 528 -42.76 1.22 -16.49
C GLU A 528 -41.45 0.55 -16.90
N THR A 529 -41.48 -0.75 -17.22
CA THR A 529 -40.31 -1.50 -17.69
C THR A 529 -39.76 -0.89 -18.99
N GLY A 530 -40.64 -0.52 -19.92
CA GLY A 530 -40.26 0.16 -21.16
C GLY A 530 -39.64 1.53 -20.92
N VAL A 531 -40.18 2.29 -19.97
CA VAL A 531 -39.62 3.57 -19.53
C VAL A 531 -38.22 3.37 -18.95
N ARG A 532 -38.04 2.47 -17.96
CA ARG A 532 -36.75 2.20 -17.33
C ARG A 532 -35.67 1.80 -18.35
N ASP A 533 -36.04 1.01 -19.35
CA ASP A 533 -35.11 0.62 -20.41
C ASP A 533 -34.75 1.78 -21.35
N ALA A 534 -35.70 2.64 -21.69
CA ALA A 534 -35.42 3.86 -22.47
C ALA A 534 -34.55 4.88 -21.71
N LEU A 535 -34.65 4.94 -20.38
CA LEU A 535 -33.81 5.84 -19.57
C LEU A 535 -32.33 5.43 -19.53
N ARG A 536 -31.96 4.25 -20.02
CA ARG A 536 -30.54 3.84 -20.09
C ARG A 536 -29.73 4.66 -21.09
N ASN A 537 -30.38 5.20 -22.13
CA ASN A 537 -29.74 6.01 -23.17
C ASN A 537 -30.65 7.17 -23.55
N GLY A 538 -30.40 8.35 -23.00
CA GLY A 538 -31.13 9.56 -23.33
C GLY A 538 -30.64 10.25 -24.61
N PRO A 539 -31.24 11.39 -24.98
CA PRO A 539 -30.87 12.16 -26.17
C PRO A 539 -29.41 12.61 -26.23
N LEU A 540 -28.71 12.76 -25.10
CA LEU A 540 -27.28 13.10 -25.07
C LEU A 540 -26.38 11.86 -25.08
N GLY A 541 -26.96 10.65 -25.10
CA GLY A 541 -26.24 9.38 -25.13
C GLY A 541 -25.88 8.81 -23.76
N PHE A 542 -26.44 9.36 -22.67
CA PHE A 542 -26.13 8.95 -21.30
C PHE A 542 -27.36 8.45 -20.54
N PRO A 543 -27.19 7.70 -19.44
CA PRO A 543 -28.30 7.33 -18.57
C PRO A 543 -29.03 8.56 -18.02
N VAL A 544 -30.35 8.56 -18.10
CA VAL A 544 -31.20 9.68 -17.66
C VAL A 544 -31.62 9.47 -16.20
N VAL A 545 -31.37 10.47 -15.35
CA VAL A 545 -31.66 10.46 -13.91
C VAL A 545 -32.43 11.71 -13.47
N ASP A 546 -32.94 11.67 -12.24
CA ASP A 546 -33.69 12.72 -11.57
C ASP A 546 -34.92 13.19 -12.37
N LEU A 547 -35.80 12.25 -12.72
CA LEU A 547 -37.08 12.57 -13.33
C LEU A 547 -38.22 11.67 -12.84
N ALA A 548 -39.42 12.21 -12.92
CA ALA A 548 -40.65 11.46 -12.73
C ALA A 548 -41.39 11.33 -14.07
N VAL A 549 -41.90 10.13 -14.33
CA VAL A 549 -42.71 9.80 -15.50
C VAL A 549 -44.11 9.42 -15.04
N SER A 550 -45.10 10.19 -15.47
CA SER A 550 -46.52 9.94 -15.21
C SER A 550 -47.19 9.35 -16.45
N LEU A 551 -47.80 8.17 -16.33
CA LEU A 551 -48.67 7.60 -17.37
C LEU A 551 -50.06 8.27 -17.24
N THR A 552 -50.43 9.10 -18.22
CA THR A 552 -51.62 9.97 -18.12
C THR A 552 -52.78 9.51 -19.00
N ASP A 553 -52.48 8.89 -20.14
CA ASP A 553 -53.50 8.41 -21.09
C ASP A 553 -52.92 7.27 -21.95
N GLY A 554 -53.76 6.61 -22.76
CA GLY A 554 -53.33 5.56 -23.68
C GLY A 554 -54.49 4.86 -24.36
N SER A 555 -54.20 3.81 -25.11
CA SER A 555 -55.22 2.92 -25.65
C SER A 555 -54.68 1.52 -25.89
N TYR A 556 -55.56 0.53 -25.89
CA TYR A 556 -55.22 -0.87 -26.14
C TYR A 556 -56.15 -1.49 -27.19
N HIS A 557 -55.73 -2.60 -27.78
CA HIS A 557 -56.53 -3.46 -28.62
C HIS A 557 -56.68 -4.82 -27.95
N THR A 558 -57.88 -5.40 -27.97
CA THR A 558 -58.18 -6.62 -27.19
C THR A 558 -57.39 -7.85 -27.64
N VAL A 559 -56.95 -7.89 -28.90
CA VAL A 559 -56.25 -9.03 -29.50
C VAL A 559 -54.77 -8.75 -29.74
N ASP A 560 -54.42 -7.51 -30.08
CA ASP A 560 -53.07 -7.17 -30.55
C ASP A 560 -52.20 -6.52 -29.47
N SER A 561 -52.76 -6.20 -28.30
CA SER A 561 -51.99 -5.66 -27.20
C SER A 561 -51.26 -6.74 -26.40
N SER A 562 -49.99 -6.48 -26.11
CA SER A 562 -49.10 -7.35 -25.35
C SER A 562 -48.11 -6.51 -24.53
N ASP A 563 -47.47 -7.13 -23.55
CA ASP A 563 -46.42 -6.49 -22.72
C ASP A 563 -45.31 -5.86 -23.57
N ALA A 564 -44.82 -6.58 -24.58
CA ALA A 564 -43.79 -6.09 -25.48
C ALA A 564 -44.25 -4.87 -26.30
N ALA A 565 -45.52 -4.83 -26.70
CA ALA A 565 -46.07 -3.69 -27.44
C ALA A 565 -46.17 -2.43 -26.56
N PHE A 566 -46.56 -2.57 -25.29
CA PHE A 566 -46.60 -1.46 -24.34
C PHE A 566 -45.20 -0.98 -23.91
N GLN A 567 -44.24 -1.90 -23.76
CA GLN A 567 -42.82 -1.53 -23.56
C GLN A 567 -42.29 -0.72 -24.75
N ALA A 568 -42.58 -1.14 -25.98
CA ALA A 568 -42.17 -0.42 -27.19
C ALA A 568 -42.85 0.96 -27.30
N ALA A 569 -44.15 1.04 -27.00
CA ALA A 569 -44.90 2.30 -26.99
C ALA A 569 -44.31 3.29 -25.96
N ALA A 570 -43.98 2.82 -24.75
CA ALA A 570 -43.34 3.62 -23.72
C ALA A 570 -41.98 4.18 -24.15
N LYS A 571 -41.15 3.35 -24.79
CA LYS A 571 -39.84 3.78 -25.33
C LYS A 571 -40.00 4.88 -26.39
N LEU A 572 -40.98 4.74 -27.30
CA LEU A 572 -41.28 5.76 -28.31
C LEU A 572 -41.76 7.06 -27.69
N ALA A 573 -42.66 6.98 -26.69
CA ALA A 573 -43.17 8.15 -25.99
C ALA A 573 -42.03 8.92 -25.31
N LEU A 574 -41.13 8.20 -24.63
CA LEU A 574 -40.00 8.81 -23.92
C LEU A 574 -38.96 9.41 -24.87
N ALA A 575 -38.65 8.73 -25.97
CA ALA A 575 -37.76 9.24 -27.01
C ALA A 575 -38.26 10.54 -27.65
N GLU A 576 -39.58 10.75 -27.71
CA GLU A 576 -40.17 12.01 -28.19
C GLU A 576 -40.25 13.09 -27.10
N ALA A 577 -40.48 12.69 -25.83
CA ALA A 577 -40.61 13.63 -24.71
C ALA A 577 -39.26 14.23 -24.28
N LEU A 578 -38.21 13.41 -24.16
CA LEU A 578 -36.90 13.83 -23.62
C LEU A 578 -36.26 15.02 -24.36
N PRO A 579 -36.21 15.07 -25.71
CA PRO A 579 -35.62 16.20 -26.42
C PRO A 579 -36.38 17.52 -26.19
N LYS A 580 -37.70 17.46 -25.92
CA LYS A 580 -38.55 18.64 -25.66
C LYS A 580 -38.36 19.18 -24.24
N ALA A 581 -37.80 18.38 -23.33
CA ALA A 581 -37.66 18.67 -21.91
C ALA A 581 -36.36 19.41 -21.54
N LYS A 582 -35.62 19.91 -22.55
CA LYS A 582 -34.32 20.59 -22.40
C LYS A 582 -33.31 19.71 -21.63
N PRO A 583 -32.82 18.61 -22.24
CA PRO A 583 -31.88 17.71 -21.58
C PRO A 583 -30.57 18.43 -21.28
N VAL A 584 -29.96 18.13 -20.13
CA VAL A 584 -28.65 18.63 -19.71
C VAL A 584 -27.77 17.49 -19.20
N LEU A 585 -26.46 17.64 -19.39
CA LEU A 585 -25.47 16.68 -18.95
C LEU A 585 -25.15 16.89 -17.47
N LEU A 586 -24.92 15.79 -16.76
CA LEU A 586 -24.49 15.74 -15.39
C LEU A 586 -23.14 15.05 -15.27
N GLU A 587 -22.25 15.62 -14.46
CA GLU A 587 -20.99 14.99 -14.07
C GLU A 587 -20.99 14.63 -12.58
N PRO A 588 -20.35 13.51 -12.20
CA PRO A 588 -20.18 13.14 -10.79
C PRO A 588 -19.12 14.03 -10.12
N ILE A 589 -19.48 14.56 -8.97
CA ILE A 589 -18.61 15.32 -8.07
C ILE A 589 -18.22 14.41 -6.91
N LEU A 590 -16.93 14.33 -6.62
CA LEU A 590 -16.40 13.57 -5.49
C LEU A 590 -16.07 14.52 -4.35
N SER A 591 -16.36 14.10 -3.12
CA SER A 591 -15.76 14.66 -1.92
C SER A 591 -14.37 14.01 -1.75
N VAL A 592 -13.36 14.85 -1.60
CA VAL A 592 -11.94 14.48 -1.59
C VAL A 592 -11.29 15.01 -0.32
N GLU A 593 -10.64 14.13 0.43
CA GLU A 593 -9.84 14.50 1.60
C GLU A 593 -8.36 14.25 1.26
N ILE A 594 -7.58 15.32 1.14
CA ILE A 594 -6.18 15.28 0.70
C ILE A 594 -5.27 15.45 1.91
N THR A 595 -4.42 14.46 2.18
CA THR A 595 -3.45 14.48 3.28
C THR A 595 -2.07 14.88 2.78
N ILE A 596 -1.48 15.93 3.36
CA ILE A 596 -0.22 16.54 2.90
C ILE A 596 0.61 17.12 4.06
N PRO A 597 1.93 17.30 3.89
CA PRO A 597 2.73 18.15 4.77
C PRO A 597 2.26 19.62 4.72
N THR A 598 2.36 20.34 5.83
CA THR A 598 1.93 21.74 5.95
C THR A 598 2.64 22.64 4.94
N GLU A 599 3.91 22.39 4.58
CA GLU A 599 4.61 23.23 3.60
C GLU A 599 4.03 23.13 2.18
N ALA A 600 3.29 22.05 1.88
CA ALA A 600 2.69 21.81 0.58
C ALA A 600 1.27 22.39 0.43
N LEU A 601 0.66 22.91 1.50
CA LEU A 601 -0.74 23.34 1.54
C LEU A 601 -1.11 24.34 0.42
N SER A 602 -0.27 25.36 0.22
CA SER A 602 -0.48 26.39 -0.82
C SER A 602 -0.46 25.81 -2.24
N LYS A 603 0.46 24.88 -2.52
CA LYS A 603 0.55 24.20 -3.81
C LYS A 603 -0.63 23.26 -4.02
N ALA A 604 -1.02 22.50 -2.99
CA ALA A 604 -2.17 21.59 -3.07
C ALA A 604 -3.49 22.34 -3.30
N THR A 605 -3.73 23.45 -2.61
CA THR A 605 -4.87 24.36 -2.83
C THR A 605 -4.94 24.84 -4.27
N SER A 606 -3.78 25.19 -4.85
CA SER A 606 -3.68 25.62 -6.25
C SER A 606 -4.02 24.49 -7.23
N LEU A 607 -3.58 23.26 -6.96
CA LEU A 607 -3.91 22.07 -7.75
C LEU A 607 -5.42 21.80 -7.75
N VAL A 608 -6.06 21.84 -6.58
CA VAL A 608 -7.52 21.65 -6.45
C VAL A 608 -8.26 22.69 -7.28
N THR A 609 -7.89 23.96 -7.18
CA THR A 609 -8.53 25.07 -7.91
C THR A 609 -8.35 24.92 -9.42
N ALA A 610 -7.17 24.52 -9.88
CA ALA A 610 -6.89 24.29 -11.31
C ALA A 610 -7.74 23.16 -11.91
N ARG A 611 -8.18 22.22 -11.06
CA ARG A 611 -8.96 21.03 -11.39
C ARG A 611 -10.46 21.21 -11.17
N ARG A 612 -10.95 22.45 -11.27
CA ARG A 612 -12.38 22.81 -11.05
C ARG A 612 -12.89 22.40 -9.66
N GLY A 613 -11.97 22.18 -8.70
CA GLY A 613 -12.31 21.79 -7.36
C GLY A 613 -12.73 22.98 -6.51
N GLN A 614 -13.62 22.74 -5.56
CA GLN A 614 -14.04 23.70 -4.55
C GLN A 614 -13.48 23.28 -3.20
N ILE A 615 -12.74 24.16 -2.56
CA ILE A 615 -12.17 23.93 -1.23
C ILE A 615 -13.25 24.17 -0.19
N LEU A 616 -13.39 23.21 0.72
CA LEU A 616 -14.33 23.27 1.86
C LEU A 616 -13.63 23.76 3.13
N GLY A 617 -12.37 23.38 3.32
CA GLY A 617 -11.57 23.75 4.49
C GLY A 617 -10.31 22.89 4.60
N TYR A 618 -9.50 23.16 5.61
CA TYR A 618 -8.37 22.31 5.98
C TYR A 618 -8.19 22.32 7.50
N ASP A 619 -7.74 21.19 8.03
CA ASP A 619 -7.47 21.00 9.46
C ASP A 619 -6.17 20.21 9.64
N GLY A 620 -5.52 20.39 10.80
CA GLY A 620 -4.34 19.59 11.14
C GLY A 620 -4.68 18.11 11.22
N ARG A 621 -3.83 17.24 10.65
CA ARG A 621 -4.04 15.80 10.67
C ARG A 621 -3.92 15.27 12.12
N PRO A 622 -4.96 14.61 12.66
CA PRO A 622 -4.90 14.08 14.02
C PRO A 622 -3.69 13.16 14.25
N GLY A 623 -2.94 13.43 15.31
CA GLY A 623 -1.74 12.69 15.69
C GLY A 623 -0.48 13.03 14.89
N TRP A 624 -0.55 13.78 13.79
CA TRP A 624 0.60 14.08 12.93
C TRP A 624 0.97 15.56 13.00
N THR A 625 2.11 15.87 13.61
CA THR A 625 2.64 17.23 13.66
C THR A 625 3.15 17.66 12.28
N GLY A 626 2.77 18.82 11.79
CA GLY A 626 3.23 19.34 10.49
C GLY A 626 2.53 18.72 9.27
N TRP A 627 1.35 18.13 9.47
CA TRP A 627 0.51 17.57 8.41
C TRP A 627 -0.90 18.15 8.47
N GLU A 628 -1.50 18.33 7.29
CA GLU A 628 -2.83 18.89 7.09
C GLU A 628 -3.71 17.92 6.30
N VAL A 629 -5.01 18.01 6.53
CA VAL A 629 -6.07 17.37 5.74
C VAL A 629 -6.87 18.47 5.05
N LEU A 630 -6.72 18.59 3.73
CA LEU A 630 -7.46 19.53 2.88
C LEU A 630 -8.74 18.86 2.36
N SER A 631 -9.89 19.39 2.74
CA SER A 631 -11.20 18.92 2.28
C SER A 631 -11.67 19.72 1.07
N ALA A 632 -12.06 19.03 0.00
CA ALA A 632 -12.56 19.64 -1.23
C ALA A 632 -13.63 18.80 -1.91
N THR A 633 -14.33 19.39 -2.87
CA THR A 633 -15.11 18.66 -3.88
C THR A 633 -14.46 18.82 -5.24
N ILE A 634 -14.26 17.73 -5.99
CA ILE A 634 -13.58 17.73 -7.29
C ILE A 634 -14.38 16.85 -8.27
N PRO A 635 -14.61 17.28 -9.53
CA PRO A 635 -15.22 16.42 -10.55
C PRO A 635 -14.41 15.15 -10.80
N GLU A 636 -15.06 13.98 -10.93
CA GLU A 636 -14.37 12.68 -11.16
C GLU A 636 -13.45 12.74 -12.39
N SER A 637 -13.83 13.51 -13.43
CA SER A 637 -13.02 13.69 -14.64
C SER A 637 -11.65 14.31 -14.40
N GLU A 638 -11.48 15.03 -13.29
CA GLU A 638 -10.27 15.76 -12.90
C GLU A 638 -9.45 15.01 -11.84
N ILE A 639 -9.88 13.81 -11.42
CA ILE A 639 -9.20 13.00 -10.39
C ILE A 639 -8.04 12.19 -10.97
N GLY A 640 -8.16 11.73 -12.23
CA GLY A 640 -7.37 10.63 -12.76
C GLY A 640 -5.86 10.74 -12.54
N ASP A 641 -5.26 11.91 -12.75
CA ASP A 641 -3.82 12.18 -12.56
C ASP A 641 -3.51 13.06 -11.35
N LEU A 642 -4.49 13.33 -10.47
CA LEU A 642 -4.32 14.14 -9.27
C LEU A 642 -3.19 13.62 -8.38
N ILE A 643 -3.09 12.30 -8.18
CA ILE A 643 -2.07 11.71 -7.31
C ILE A 643 -0.64 11.98 -7.81
N VAL A 644 -0.45 12.04 -9.13
CA VAL A 644 0.87 12.23 -9.75
C VAL A 644 1.34 13.67 -9.49
N GLU A 645 0.47 14.65 -9.72
CA GLU A 645 0.77 16.06 -9.45
C GLU A 645 0.89 16.34 -7.95
N LEU A 646 0.01 15.76 -7.14
CA LEU A 646 0.03 15.89 -5.68
C LEU A 646 1.37 15.43 -5.14
N ARG A 647 1.82 14.22 -5.50
CA ARG A 647 3.10 13.69 -5.05
C ARG A 647 4.28 14.51 -5.55
N SER A 648 4.20 15.11 -6.74
CA SER A 648 5.23 16.02 -7.23
C SER A 648 5.40 17.24 -6.32
N VAL A 649 4.30 17.84 -5.83
CA VAL A 649 4.37 19.04 -4.97
C VAL A 649 4.58 18.75 -3.49
N THR A 650 4.41 17.49 -3.06
CA THR A 650 4.56 17.03 -1.66
C THR A 650 5.79 16.14 -1.45
N ALA A 651 6.80 16.18 -2.32
CA ALA A 651 7.98 15.29 -2.22
C ALA A 651 7.65 13.78 -2.12
N GLY A 652 6.61 13.33 -2.81
CA GLY A 652 6.25 11.92 -2.95
C GLY A 652 5.29 11.34 -1.92
N VAL A 653 4.86 12.11 -0.91
CA VAL A 653 4.11 11.54 0.23
C VAL A 653 2.62 11.89 0.31
N GLY A 654 2.15 12.86 -0.47
CA GLY A 654 0.75 13.24 -0.50
C GLY A 654 -0.15 12.11 -0.96
N THR A 655 -1.31 12.01 -0.35
CA THR A 655 -2.34 11.02 -0.67
C THR A 655 -3.72 11.64 -0.54
N PHE A 656 -4.76 10.96 -1.05
CA PHE A 656 -6.13 11.39 -0.85
C PHE A 656 -7.09 10.20 -0.78
N SER A 657 -8.27 10.42 -0.21
CA SER A 657 -9.42 9.54 -0.31
C SER A 657 -10.51 10.20 -1.13
N THR A 658 -11.39 9.40 -1.73
CA THR A 658 -12.53 9.93 -2.50
C THR A 658 -13.81 9.20 -2.17
N ARG A 659 -14.90 9.95 -2.04
CA ARG A 659 -16.27 9.43 -1.97
C ARG A 659 -17.17 10.17 -2.93
N PHE A 660 -18.14 9.49 -3.54
CA PHE A 660 -19.18 10.16 -4.31
C PHE A 660 -19.94 11.16 -3.42
N ASP A 661 -20.14 12.39 -3.91
CA ASP A 661 -20.87 13.43 -3.20
C ASP A 661 -22.24 13.68 -3.87
N HIS A 662 -22.24 14.17 -5.11
CA HIS A 662 -23.47 14.42 -5.87
C HIS A 662 -23.24 14.50 -7.38
N MET A 663 -24.33 14.54 -8.16
CA MET A 663 -24.30 14.87 -9.59
C MET A 663 -24.49 16.39 -9.79
N ALA A 664 -23.60 17.03 -10.54
CA ALA A 664 -23.67 18.45 -10.87
C ALA A 664 -23.89 18.67 -12.37
N GLU A 665 -24.53 19.78 -12.73
CA GLU A 665 -24.74 20.13 -14.15
C GLU A 665 -23.42 20.52 -14.83
N LEU A 666 -23.11 19.85 -15.93
CA LEU A 666 -21.97 20.16 -16.77
C LEU A 666 -22.42 21.00 -17.97
N SER A 667 -21.82 22.18 -18.14
CA SER A 667 -22.17 23.13 -19.19
C SER A 667 -20.94 23.73 -19.87
N GLY A 668 -21.15 24.37 -21.03
CA GLY A 668 -20.10 25.04 -21.79
C GLY A 668 -19.10 24.06 -22.43
N LYS A 669 -17.87 24.53 -22.62
CA LYS A 669 -16.82 23.79 -23.36
C LYS A 669 -16.56 22.36 -22.85
N PRO A 670 -16.52 22.08 -21.53
CA PRO A 670 -16.36 20.70 -21.04
C PRO A 670 -17.51 19.78 -21.47
N ALA A 671 -18.76 20.26 -21.45
CA ALA A 671 -19.92 19.50 -21.91
C ALA A 671 -19.81 19.18 -23.41
N ASP A 672 -19.45 20.17 -24.22
CA ASP A 672 -19.27 19.99 -25.67
C ASP A 672 -18.22 18.91 -25.98
N MET A 673 -17.12 18.89 -25.23
CA MET A 673 -16.06 17.88 -25.38
C MET A 673 -16.52 16.46 -25.03
N VAL A 674 -17.40 16.31 -24.04
CA VAL A 674 -17.96 15.00 -23.67
C VAL A 674 -18.93 14.51 -24.74
N LEU A 675 -19.84 15.39 -25.20
CA LEU A 675 -20.82 15.08 -26.25
C LEU A 675 -20.14 14.72 -27.58
N HIS A 676 -19.06 15.41 -27.95
CA HIS A 676 -18.29 15.08 -29.15
C HIS A 676 -17.58 13.72 -29.12
N LYS A 677 -17.32 13.15 -27.94
CA LYS A 677 -16.71 11.81 -27.80
C LYS A 677 -17.75 10.69 -27.70
N ALA A 678 -18.99 11.03 -27.35
CA ALA A 678 -20.10 10.09 -27.25
C ALA A 678 -20.71 9.74 -28.62
N HIS A 679 -20.59 10.67 -29.59
CA HIS A 679 -20.90 10.48 -31.00
C HIS A 679 -19.67 10.06 -31.79
#